data_AF-A0A2E8CBC6-F1
#
_entry.id   AF-A0A2E8CBC6-F1
#
_cell.length_a   1.000
_cell.length_b   1.000
_cell.length_c   1.000
_cell.angle_alpha   90.00
_cell.angle_beta   90.00
_cell.angle_gamma   90.00
#
_symmetry.space_group_name_H-M   'P 1'
#
loop_
_entity.id
_entity.type
_entity.pdbx_description
1 polymer ?
#
loop_
_entity_poly.entity_id
_entity_poly.type
_entity_poly.pdbx_seq_one_letter_code
_entity_poly.pdbx_strand_id
1 'polypeptide(L)'
;MLIWSSLMAFFLVQPASANQIEQMDQFSLNSLLPILIAFAIAIPVWKIFIPNQLANLQVAFEIDDDLYEVHKITGSVSDARILLKQGTVGYGIGLYMMGMTGILILIMELLFVPEIYFEASLLAAGFLIAIPVLMSPWETLNAQLLGKGGEKSRVNKITNFVRRILTISLLIGATIATLLYGIQSSPQNTLSPVWLAAGMLTFMSPTIMAYGRIMGASWNMLIINKWRTSNGKPNPIDPDKPRFFNRLFSLILVLFLITMPLTALNGIVTVFYVLFNKPANAEEVLNFGGIIGHSIYQRIDIISELLFHWQFIKALPQFLSLYLSLNIAIVGLAFIFELTRNLILGGQTFGGLFGVTLDSPREIRTEVKAQTRQLTFAFAGFSGYTVLLLVLVCYKEFGDLMPFTDVLERNGFDEGNRLLTTWMFIAFGQAVFLFTWLLSIIRYSPLLKLRFDLNPDERREGAVKFAGGDWMRELVDEAAIREDLDGLIQFQRRSIEGDSALVRHEKARAHMWELALRGLWPKAIEEARKVLAQAGGEDDVARMIVAVGYMASRRLDAAREALHGLQQPEGYDEPELLAFVCEWLDPWQGMVTDDDFWDWENNSCIDHLQGLMRMLRGWQPSPNDDSIHQDRLTRVAQLSMISLMRAQRKHDDALELSLKLIRDEPTGVRPRIAASLCLIDKGDWHSARSILTELKESDPQDPRVLALSSILGQVVDEEEMEVALAVGEGKKMRKWINSAPVNAVAGLMVRGGLDEAINANILVASHEAARRGMPPIYRASLLNTIFHLLVLIPTWIVLGIYVSQEVGQGQGIVVVATLFMLQFGGKRFNRQQQRVIRHRDQKALIAYSKRMKRFKVQPERANIPVGTHLLLSGMLVTVNGVVLDVGLPGWMTERLPRDSEKSVKARLKRQSKAMSKSRPPRLQPLGEGWWLKRPKEDGADVPALERLIGAVAYRGRPQYIQKKTGKKSARTGFSKSRNRPVSEINLDSRGIPTNTRISERANRQQVSNSSIKVGSKRPGPNVRPSTLRDASNDEDDDFLSFN
;
A
#
# COMPACT_ATOMS: atom_id res chain seq x y z
N MET A 1 -14.86 -22.67 -37.30
CA MET A 1 -16.31 -22.62 -37.55
C MET A 1 -16.67 -21.32 -38.26
N LEU A 2 -16.73 -20.14 -37.61
CA LEU A 2 -17.02 -18.85 -38.28
C LEU A 2 -16.10 -18.50 -39.45
N ILE A 3 -14.78 -18.67 -39.27
CA ILE A 3 -13.77 -18.42 -40.34
C ILE A 3 -13.95 -19.41 -41.52
N TRP A 4 -14.37 -20.64 -41.23
CA TRP A 4 -14.57 -21.68 -42.24
C TRP A 4 -15.92 -21.52 -42.96
N SER A 5 -16.95 -21.01 -42.28
CA SER A 5 -18.23 -20.67 -42.91
C SER A 5 -18.13 -19.39 -43.75
N SER A 6 -17.34 -18.40 -43.33
CA SER A 6 -17.06 -17.21 -44.14
C SER A 6 -16.19 -17.53 -45.36
N LEU A 7 -15.23 -18.45 -45.24
CA LEU A 7 -14.45 -18.97 -46.37
C LEU A 7 -15.28 -19.77 -47.37
N MET A 8 -16.29 -20.52 -46.90
CA MET A 8 -17.22 -21.23 -47.78
C MET A 8 -18.22 -20.29 -48.47
N ALA A 9 -18.66 -19.23 -47.79
CA ALA A 9 -19.51 -18.19 -48.38
C ALA A 9 -18.77 -17.36 -49.45
N PHE A 10 -17.43 -17.24 -49.33
CA PHE A 10 -16.56 -16.55 -50.29
C PHE A 10 -16.62 -17.14 -51.71
N PHE A 11 -16.99 -18.41 -51.87
CA PHE A 11 -17.01 -19.11 -53.17
C PHE A 11 -18.33 -19.00 -53.94
N LEU A 12 -19.40 -18.39 -53.39
CA LEU A 12 -20.76 -18.56 -53.91
C LEU A 12 -21.53 -17.30 -54.36
N VAL A 13 -20.98 -16.09 -54.36
CA VAL A 13 -21.78 -14.87 -54.68
C VAL A 13 -21.06 -13.81 -55.52
N GLN A 14 -21.87 -13.11 -56.35
CA GLN A 14 -21.52 -12.12 -57.36
C GLN A 14 -21.10 -10.74 -56.81
N PRO A 15 -20.32 -9.95 -57.58
CA PRO A 15 -19.90 -8.60 -57.22
C PRO A 15 -21.05 -7.60 -57.42
N ALA A 16 -21.32 -6.75 -56.42
CA ALA A 16 -22.22 -5.62 -56.57
C ALA A 16 -21.77 -4.45 -55.69
N SER A 17 -21.89 -3.24 -56.24
CA SER A 17 -21.48 -1.97 -55.64
C SER A 17 -22.57 -0.92 -55.84
N ALA A 18 -23.20 -0.47 -54.75
CA ALA A 18 -23.74 0.88 -54.53
C ALA A 18 -24.34 0.93 -53.12
N ASN A 19 -23.78 1.77 -52.24
CA ASN A 19 -24.22 1.92 -50.85
C ASN A 19 -25.55 2.69 -50.76
N GLN A 20 -26.67 1.99 -50.58
CA GLN A 20 -27.98 2.62 -50.34
C GLN A 20 -28.42 2.44 -48.88
N ILE A 21 -29.08 3.46 -48.31
CA ILE A 21 -29.64 3.41 -46.95
C ILE A 21 -31.17 3.29 -47.07
N GLU A 22 -31.74 2.22 -46.53
CA GLU A 22 -33.19 2.00 -46.48
C GLU A 22 -33.79 2.72 -45.27
N GLN A 23 -34.77 3.59 -45.52
CA GLN A 23 -35.45 4.39 -44.50
C GLN A 23 -36.41 3.54 -43.66
N MET A 24 -36.64 3.95 -42.40
CA MET A 24 -37.49 3.20 -41.44
C MET A 24 -38.93 2.91 -41.92
N ASP A 25 -39.45 3.68 -42.87
CA ASP A 25 -40.81 3.53 -43.40
C ASP A 25 -40.99 2.32 -44.34
N GLN A 26 -39.91 1.72 -44.84
CA GLN A 26 -39.92 0.53 -45.71
C GLN A 26 -39.55 -0.74 -44.92
N PHE A 27 -40.21 -0.95 -43.78
CA PHE A 27 -39.87 -2.04 -42.85
C PHE A 27 -40.14 -3.45 -43.42
N SER A 28 -39.09 -4.28 -43.48
CA SER A 28 -39.20 -5.72 -43.70
C SER A 28 -38.68 -6.52 -42.50
N LEU A 29 -39.29 -7.68 -42.21
CA LEU A 29 -38.84 -8.57 -41.11
C LEU A 29 -37.40 -9.07 -41.32
N ASN A 30 -36.95 -9.13 -42.57
CA ASN A 30 -35.58 -9.52 -42.93
C ASN A 30 -34.55 -8.46 -42.54
N SER A 31 -34.93 -7.17 -42.50
CA SER A 31 -34.05 -6.06 -42.12
C SER A 31 -33.66 -6.06 -40.62
N LEU A 32 -34.38 -6.81 -39.75
CA LEU A 32 -34.03 -6.99 -38.32
C LEU A 32 -33.11 -8.18 -38.04
N LEU A 33 -32.96 -9.08 -39.01
CA LEU A 33 -32.22 -10.33 -38.86
C LEU A 33 -30.73 -10.08 -38.50
N PRO A 34 -30.03 -9.08 -39.08
CA PRO A 34 -28.65 -8.74 -38.69
C PRO A 34 -28.48 -8.42 -37.19
N ILE A 35 -29.41 -7.65 -36.62
CA ILE A 35 -29.40 -7.28 -35.20
C ILE A 35 -29.60 -8.53 -34.34
N LEU A 36 -30.61 -9.35 -34.64
CA LEU A 36 -30.94 -10.54 -33.86
C LEU A 36 -29.77 -11.53 -33.82
N ILE A 37 -29.08 -11.73 -34.96
CA ILE A 37 -27.91 -12.62 -35.02
C ILE A 37 -26.71 -12.01 -34.29
N ALA A 38 -26.47 -10.70 -34.42
CA ALA A 38 -25.40 -10.04 -33.69
C ALA A 38 -25.55 -10.23 -32.16
N PHE A 39 -26.77 -10.06 -31.63
CA PHE A 39 -27.07 -10.32 -30.22
C PHE A 39 -26.97 -11.82 -29.86
N ALA A 40 -27.45 -12.72 -30.73
CA ALA A 40 -27.33 -14.15 -30.52
C ALA A 40 -25.88 -14.63 -30.42
N ILE A 41 -24.95 -13.97 -31.13
CA ILE A 41 -23.50 -14.22 -31.05
C ILE A 41 -22.87 -13.53 -29.84
N ALA A 42 -23.31 -12.33 -29.48
CA ALA A 42 -22.77 -11.59 -28.33
C ALA A 42 -23.03 -12.29 -26.98
N ILE A 43 -24.18 -12.95 -26.82
CA ILE A 43 -24.56 -13.68 -25.59
C ILE A 43 -23.57 -14.80 -25.20
N PRO A 44 -23.23 -15.77 -26.08
CA PRO A 44 -22.27 -16.81 -25.76
C PRO A 44 -20.86 -16.25 -25.56
N VAL A 45 -20.48 -15.17 -26.27
CA VAL A 45 -19.22 -14.47 -26.01
C VAL A 45 -19.18 -13.97 -24.56
N TRP A 46 -20.24 -13.30 -24.11
CA TRP A 46 -20.32 -12.78 -22.74
C TRP A 46 -20.35 -13.88 -21.67
N LYS A 47 -21.19 -14.92 -21.82
CA LYS A 47 -21.42 -15.91 -20.76
C LYS A 47 -20.38 -17.03 -20.70
N ILE A 48 -19.74 -17.35 -21.83
CA ILE A 48 -18.85 -18.52 -21.96
C ILE A 48 -17.43 -18.06 -22.27
N PHE A 49 -17.25 -17.22 -23.30
CA PHE A 49 -15.91 -16.88 -23.76
C PHE A 49 -15.14 -16.00 -22.76
N ILE A 50 -15.74 -14.90 -22.26
CA ILE A 50 -15.05 -13.99 -21.32
C ILE A 50 -14.59 -14.71 -20.04
N PRO A 51 -15.44 -15.49 -19.34
CA PRO A 51 -14.99 -16.20 -18.14
C PRO A 51 -13.91 -17.24 -18.43
N ASN A 52 -13.96 -17.90 -19.59
CA ASN A 52 -12.94 -18.87 -19.98
C ASN A 52 -11.58 -18.21 -20.24
N GLN A 53 -11.55 -17.01 -20.81
CA GLN A 53 -10.29 -16.27 -21.05
C GLN A 53 -9.67 -15.70 -19.77
N LEU A 54 -10.47 -15.49 -18.72
CA LEU A 54 -10.02 -15.04 -17.40
C LEU A 54 -9.85 -16.18 -16.38
N ALA A 55 -9.99 -17.43 -16.81
CA ALA A 55 -9.53 -18.56 -16.02
C ALA A 55 -8.00 -18.55 -15.97
N ASN A 56 -7.41 -18.92 -14.84
CA ASN A 56 -5.96 -18.93 -14.60
C ASN A 56 -5.32 -17.53 -14.60
N LEU A 57 -5.99 -16.51 -14.06
CA LEU A 57 -5.35 -15.22 -13.78
C LEU A 57 -4.28 -15.40 -12.71
N GLN A 58 -3.13 -14.77 -12.91
CA GLN A 58 -1.96 -14.94 -12.04
C GLN A 58 -1.35 -13.59 -11.65
N VAL A 59 -0.71 -13.57 -10.49
CA VAL A 59 0.05 -12.42 -9.97
C VAL A 59 1.44 -12.88 -9.59
N ALA A 60 2.46 -12.11 -10.01
CA ALA A 60 3.84 -12.36 -9.64
C ALA A 60 4.32 -11.30 -8.63
N PHE A 61 5.02 -11.72 -7.58
CA PHE A 61 5.73 -10.78 -6.70
C PHE A 61 7.11 -11.30 -6.33
N GLU A 62 7.98 -10.34 -6.06
CA GLU A 62 9.38 -10.57 -5.70
C GLU A 62 9.50 -11.03 -4.22
N ILE A 63 10.25 -12.11 -4.02
CA ILE A 63 10.56 -12.69 -2.70
C ILE A 63 12.02 -12.51 -2.34
N ASP A 64 12.89 -12.69 -3.33
CA ASP A 64 14.35 -12.61 -3.21
C ASP A 64 14.90 -11.96 -4.49
N ASP A 65 16.16 -11.54 -4.47
CA ASP A 65 16.79 -10.90 -5.62
C ASP A 65 16.66 -11.79 -6.88
N ASP A 66 15.98 -11.27 -7.91
CA ASP A 66 15.67 -11.95 -9.18
C ASP A 66 14.74 -13.19 -9.09
N LEU A 67 14.09 -13.48 -7.95
CA LEU A 67 13.14 -14.59 -7.76
C LEU A 67 11.72 -14.11 -7.48
N TYR A 68 10.79 -14.49 -8.36
CA TYR A 68 9.37 -14.15 -8.30
C TYR A 68 8.53 -15.41 -8.05
N GLU A 69 7.64 -15.35 -7.07
CA GLU A 69 6.58 -16.36 -6.88
C GLU A 69 5.32 -15.93 -7.64
N VAL A 70 4.70 -16.89 -8.33
CA VAL A 70 3.47 -16.69 -9.09
C VAL A 70 2.32 -17.39 -8.41
N HIS A 71 1.26 -16.63 -8.10
CA HIS A 71 0.06 -17.14 -7.45
C HIS A 71 -1.15 -17.06 -8.38
N LYS A 72 -2.04 -18.04 -8.29
CA LYS A 72 -3.30 -18.06 -9.03
C LYS A 72 -4.35 -17.21 -8.30
N ILE A 73 -4.94 -16.23 -8.97
CA ILE A 73 -6.14 -15.51 -8.50
C ILE A 73 -7.40 -16.31 -8.83
N THR A 74 -7.49 -16.83 -10.05
CA THR A 74 -8.63 -17.64 -10.50
C THR A 74 -8.12 -19.01 -10.92
N GLY A 75 -8.52 -20.08 -10.20
CA GLY A 75 -8.16 -21.45 -10.56
C GLY A 75 -9.15 -22.10 -11.53
N SER A 76 -10.41 -21.64 -11.48
CA SER A 76 -11.51 -22.21 -12.27
C SER A 76 -12.34 -21.15 -12.99
N VAL A 77 -13.13 -21.59 -13.96
CA VAL A 77 -14.11 -20.73 -14.65
C VAL A 77 -15.17 -20.19 -13.67
N SER A 78 -15.48 -20.94 -12.60
CA SER A 78 -16.36 -20.47 -11.52
C SER A 78 -15.76 -19.29 -10.76
N ASP A 79 -14.48 -19.34 -10.41
CA ASP A 79 -13.80 -18.27 -9.67
C ASP A 79 -13.73 -17.01 -10.52
N ALA A 80 -13.41 -17.16 -11.81
CA ALA A 80 -13.47 -16.06 -12.77
C ALA A 80 -14.88 -15.44 -12.81
N ARG A 81 -15.95 -16.25 -12.84
CA ARG A 81 -17.33 -15.73 -12.82
C ARG A 81 -17.69 -15.00 -11.53
N ILE A 82 -17.16 -15.42 -10.37
CA ILE A 82 -17.36 -14.72 -9.09
C ILE A 82 -16.67 -13.36 -9.14
N LEU A 83 -15.42 -13.31 -9.58
CA LEU A 83 -14.64 -12.08 -9.71
C LEU A 83 -15.30 -11.08 -10.66
N LEU A 84 -15.84 -11.54 -11.80
CA LEU A 84 -16.54 -10.67 -12.77
C LEU A 84 -17.86 -10.08 -12.24
N LYS A 85 -18.47 -10.70 -11.22
CA LYS A 85 -19.69 -10.19 -10.58
C LYS A 85 -19.41 -9.19 -9.46
N GLN A 86 -18.17 -9.03 -9.04
CA GLN A 86 -17.80 -8.16 -7.92
C GLN A 86 -17.57 -6.72 -8.37
N GLY A 87 -17.99 -5.77 -7.52
CA GLY A 87 -17.73 -4.34 -7.67
C GLY A 87 -18.15 -3.77 -9.03
N THR A 88 -17.24 -3.04 -9.67
CA THR A 88 -17.48 -2.33 -10.94
C THR A 88 -17.08 -3.13 -12.19
N VAL A 89 -16.63 -4.38 -12.05
CA VAL A 89 -16.13 -5.16 -13.21
C VAL A 89 -17.25 -5.40 -14.24
N GLY A 90 -18.46 -5.70 -13.77
CA GLY A 90 -19.62 -5.89 -14.65
C GLY A 90 -19.93 -4.68 -15.53
N TYR A 91 -19.70 -3.47 -15.02
CA TYR A 91 -19.84 -2.23 -15.79
C TYR A 91 -18.80 -2.14 -16.91
N GLY A 92 -17.52 -2.45 -16.61
CA GLY A 92 -16.47 -2.47 -17.63
C GLY A 92 -16.71 -3.51 -18.73
N ILE A 93 -17.14 -4.73 -18.36
CA ILE A 93 -17.53 -5.76 -19.32
C ILE A 93 -18.72 -5.30 -20.17
N GLY A 94 -19.69 -4.61 -19.57
CA GLY A 94 -20.84 -4.06 -20.29
C GLY A 94 -20.41 -3.12 -21.42
N LEU A 95 -19.53 -2.14 -21.11
CA LEU A 95 -18.98 -1.23 -22.11
C LEU A 95 -18.20 -1.96 -23.21
N TYR A 96 -17.43 -2.99 -22.85
CA TYR A 96 -16.73 -3.83 -23.82
C TYR A 96 -17.71 -4.57 -24.75
N MET A 97 -18.73 -5.21 -24.19
CA MET A 97 -19.73 -5.95 -24.96
C MET A 97 -20.59 -5.04 -25.85
N MET A 98 -20.91 -3.82 -25.40
CA MET A 98 -21.63 -2.84 -26.22
C MET A 98 -20.85 -2.52 -27.49
N GLY A 99 -19.58 -2.14 -27.38
CA GLY A 99 -18.75 -1.80 -28.53
C GLY A 99 -18.60 -2.96 -29.51
N MET A 100 -18.35 -4.16 -28.99
CA MET A 100 -18.24 -5.38 -29.81
C MET A 100 -19.56 -5.74 -30.50
N THR A 101 -20.70 -5.59 -29.82
CA THR A 101 -22.01 -5.86 -30.41
C THR A 101 -22.34 -4.83 -31.50
N GLY A 102 -21.99 -3.56 -31.32
CA GLY A 102 -22.16 -2.53 -32.35
C GLY A 102 -21.39 -2.86 -33.64
N ILE A 103 -20.14 -3.32 -33.52
CA ILE A 103 -19.37 -3.76 -34.70
C ILE A 103 -19.95 -5.05 -35.29
N LEU A 104 -20.41 -6.00 -34.46
CA LEU A 104 -21.07 -7.22 -34.95
C LEU A 104 -22.33 -6.90 -35.76
N ILE A 105 -23.11 -5.88 -35.39
CA ILE A 105 -24.25 -5.42 -36.18
C ILE A 105 -23.79 -4.95 -37.56
N LEU A 106 -22.73 -4.13 -37.63
CA LEU A 106 -22.17 -3.69 -38.93
C LEU A 106 -21.67 -4.86 -39.79
N ILE A 107 -21.05 -5.87 -39.17
CA ILE A 107 -20.64 -7.11 -39.87
C ILE A 107 -21.85 -7.85 -40.42
N MET A 108 -22.92 -7.97 -39.64
CA MET A 108 -24.10 -8.72 -40.05
C MET A 108 -24.84 -8.01 -41.18
N GLU A 109 -24.96 -6.68 -41.14
CA GLU A 109 -25.54 -5.90 -42.26
C GLU A 109 -24.79 -6.20 -43.57
N LEU A 110 -23.45 -6.16 -43.53
CA LEU A 110 -22.59 -6.48 -44.68
C LEU A 110 -22.66 -7.93 -45.16
N LEU A 111 -23.00 -8.89 -44.29
CA LEU A 111 -23.08 -10.31 -44.64
C LEU A 111 -24.42 -10.70 -45.27
N PHE A 112 -25.52 -10.05 -44.88
CA PHE A 112 -26.87 -10.41 -45.33
C PHE A 112 -27.26 -9.74 -46.64
N VAL A 113 -27.22 -8.40 -46.70
CA VAL A 113 -27.51 -7.63 -47.91
C VAL A 113 -26.45 -6.54 -48.06
N PRO A 114 -25.38 -6.79 -48.82
CA PRO A 114 -24.24 -5.88 -48.88
C PRO A 114 -24.53 -4.55 -49.59
N GLU A 115 -25.64 -4.44 -50.31
CA GLU A 115 -26.03 -3.24 -51.08
C GLU A 115 -26.85 -2.23 -50.25
N ILE A 116 -27.51 -2.69 -49.18
CA ILE A 116 -28.50 -1.89 -48.45
C ILE A 116 -28.23 -1.97 -46.96
N TYR A 117 -28.01 -0.82 -46.34
CA TYR A 117 -27.95 -0.70 -44.88
C TYR A 117 -29.31 -0.28 -44.32
N PHE A 118 -29.79 -1.00 -43.31
CA PHE A 118 -31.01 -0.59 -42.61
C PHE A 118 -30.73 0.54 -41.60
N GLU A 119 -31.44 1.66 -41.72
CA GLU A 119 -31.22 2.85 -40.88
C GLU A 119 -31.30 2.56 -39.37
N ALA A 120 -32.26 1.72 -38.94
CA ALA A 120 -32.40 1.37 -37.52
C ALA A 120 -31.21 0.56 -36.99
N SER A 121 -30.64 -0.33 -37.81
CA SER A 121 -29.44 -1.11 -37.48
C SER A 121 -28.23 -0.20 -37.35
N LEU A 122 -28.08 0.78 -38.23
CA LEU A 122 -27.01 1.77 -38.17
C LEU A 122 -27.11 2.65 -36.92
N LEU A 123 -28.31 3.09 -36.54
CA LEU A 123 -28.52 3.85 -35.30
C LEU A 123 -28.21 3.01 -34.06
N ALA A 124 -28.65 1.75 -34.02
CA ALA A 124 -28.35 0.83 -32.93
C ALA A 124 -26.84 0.56 -32.81
N ALA A 125 -26.16 0.30 -33.94
CA ALA A 125 -24.72 0.12 -33.99
C ALA A 125 -23.97 1.39 -33.56
N GLY A 126 -24.39 2.55 -34.06
CA GLY A 126 -23.82 3.86 -33.72
C GLY A 126 -23.93 4.16 -32.22
N PHE A 127 -25.09 3.91 -31.61
CA PHE A 127 -25.29 4.08 -30.17
C PHE A 127 -24.40 3.15 -29.33
N LEU A 128 -24.32 1.87 -29.72
CA LEU A 128 -23.50 0.86 -29.05
C LEU A 128 -22.00 1.11 -29.19
N ILE A 129 -21.56 1.79 -30.26
CA ILE A 129 -20.17 2.22 -30.48
C ILE A 129 -19.86 3.53 -29.73
N ALA A 130 -20.77 4.52 -29.78
CA ALA A 130 -20.54 5.84 -29.22
C ALA A 130 -20.38 5.83 -27.69
N ILE A 131 -21.18 5.03 -26.97
CA ILE A 131 -21.12 4.97 -25.50
C ILE A 131 -19.74 4.53 -25.00
N PRO A 132 -19.17 3.39 -25.44
CA PRO A 132 -17.82 2.99 -25.03
C PRO A 132 -16.76 4.03 -25.39
N VAL A 133 -16.86 4.67 -26.56
CA VAL A 133 -15.90 5.71 -27.01
C VAL A 133 -15.93 6.93 -26.07
N LEU A 134 -17.11 7.34 -25.60
CA LEU A 134 -17.25 8.47 -24.67
C LEU A 134 -16.82 8.13 -23.24
N MET A 135 -17.13 6.92 -22.75
CA MET A 135 -16.87 6.54 -21.36
C MET A 135 -15.42 6.12 -21.11
N SER A 136 -14.75 5.54 -22.11
CA SER A 136 -13.39 5.00 -22.00
C SER A 136 -12.34 6.04 -21.55
N PRO A 137 -12.28 7.27 -22.12
CA PRO A 137 -11.34 8.31 -21.66
C PRO A 137 -11.57 8.78 -20.23
N TRP A 138 -12.84 8.86 -19.83
CA TRP A 138 -13.22 9.31 -18.50
C TRP A 138 -12.79 8.30 -17.42
N GLU A 139 -13.09 7.01 -17.63
CA GLU A 139 -12.68 5.96 -16.69
C GLU A 139 -11.16 5.82 -16.61
N THR A 140 -10.48 5.92 -17.75
CA THR A 140 -9.01 5.85 -17.82
C THR A 140 -8.33 7.01 -17.11
N LEU A 141 -8.81 8.24 -17.31
CA LEU A 141 -8.25 9.42 -16.63
C LEU A 141 -8.46 9.33 -15.11
N ASN A 142 -9.65 8.89 -14.68
CA ASN A 142 -9.95 8.72 -13.26
C ASN A 142 -9.01 7.69 -12.60
N ALA A 143 -8.80 6.55 -13.26
CA ALA A 143 -7.88 5.50 -12.81
C ALA A 143 -6.41 5.95 -12.77
N GLN A 144 -5.94 6.68 -13.78
CA GLN A 144 -4.55 7.17 -13.81
C GLN A 144 -4.26 8.20 -12.72
N LEU A 145 -5.23 9.06 -12.41
CA LEU A 145 -5.10 10.02 -11.31
C LEU A 145 -5.19 9.36 -9.93
N LEU A 146 -5.73 8.14 -9.82
CA LEU A 146 -5.74 7.35 -8.57
C LEU A 146 -4.33 6.80 -8.26
N GLY A 147 -3.55 6.45 -9.29
CA GLY A 147 -2.28 5.69 -9.18
C GLY A 147 -1.06 6.40 -8.60
N LYS A 148 -1.18 7.48 -7.83
CA LYS A 148 -0.02 8.11 -7.16
C LYS A 148 -0.22 8.55 -5.71
N GLY A 149 -1.28 8.07 -5.05
CA GLY A 149 -1.38 8.14 -3.60
C GLY A 149 -1.91 6.82 -3.10
N GLY A 150 -1.08 6.05 -2.36
CA GLY A 150 -1.59 4.96 -1.54
C GLY A 150 -2.81 5.47 -0.78
N GLU A 151 -3.89 4.69 -0.80
CA GLU A 151 -5.24 5.08 -0.38
C GLU A 151 -5.20 5.74 0.99
N LYS A 152 -5.11 7.07 0.98
CA LYS A 152 -5.34 7.88 2.16
C LYS A 152 -6.84 8.06 2.27
N SER A 153 -7.38 7.44 3.31
CA SER A 153 -8.67 7.75 3.93
C SER A 153 -9.91 7.31 3.15
N ARG A 154 -10.98 7.05 3.91
CA ARG A 154 -12.37 7.10 3.44
C ARG A 154 -12.59 8.38 2.65
N VAL A 155 -12.41 8.31 1.34
CA VAL A 155 -12.91 9.34 0.46
C VAL A 155 -14.43 9.24 0.53
N ASN A 156 -15.07 10.17 1.26
CA ASN A 156 -16.52 10.33 1.29
C ASN A 156 -17.08 10.13 -0.12
N LYS A 157 -18.21 9.43 -0.28
CA LYS A 157 -18.85 9.24 -1.60
C LYS A 157 -18.95 10.56 -2.38
N ILE A 158 -19.16 11.67 -1.66
CA ILE A 158 -19.18 13.05 -2.17
C ILE A 158 -17.85 13.48 -2.78
N THR A 159 -16.71 13.27 -2.11
CA THR A 159 -15.40 13.68 -2.66
C THR A 159 -15.00 12.83 -3.87
N ASN A 160 -15.34 11.55 -3.88
CA ASN A 160 -15.20 10.70 -5.06
C ASN A 160 -16.10 11.17 -6.23
N PHE A 161 -17.34 11.57 -5.92
CA PHE A 161 -18.28 12.12 -6.91
C PHE A 161 -17.81 13.46 -7.48
N VAL A 162 -17.43 14.42 -6.63
CA VAL A 162 -16.90 15.73 -7.04
C VAL A 162 -15.65 15.57 -7.91
N ARG A 163 -14.76 14.64 -7.54
CA ARG A 163 -13.57 14.34 -8.33
C ARG A 163 -13.94 13.79 -9.72
N ARG A 164 -14.88 12.84 -9.80
CA ARG A 164 -15.34 12.29 -11.08
C ARG A 164 -15.97 13.35 -11.99
N ILE A 165 -16.68 14.34 -11.42
CA ILE A 165 -17.16 15.51 -12.16
C ILE A 165 -15.97 16.38 -12.60
N LEU A 166 -15.01 16.64 -11.73
CA LEU A 166 -13.86 17.47 -12.09
C LEU A 166 -13.05 16.85 -13.23
N THR A 167 -12.86 15.52 -13.27
CA THR A 167 -12.15 14.85 -14.36
C THR A 167 -12.90 14.92 -15.68
N ILE A 168 -14.23 14.79 -15.69
CA ILE A 168 -15.02 14.94 -16.92
C ILE A 168 -15.01 16.39 -17.40
N SER A 169 -15.12 17.37 -16.49
CA SER A 169 -15.04 18.79 -16.81
C SER A 169 -13.67 19.19 -17.36
N LEU A 170 -12.58 18.64 -16.82
CA LEU A 170 -11.23 18.86 -17.33
C LEU A 170 -11.10 18.33 -18.76
N LEU A 171 -11.61 17.12 -19.00
CA LEU A 171 -11.52 16.46 -20.30
C LEU A 171 -12.34 17.21 -21.37
N ILE A 172 -13.58 17.60 -21.06
CA ILE A 172 -14.43 18.42 -21.93
C ILE A 172 -13.83 19.83 -22.10
N GLY A 173 -13.27 20.42 -21.04
CA GLY A 173 -12.64 21.73 -21.10
C GLY A 173 -11.41 21.75 -22.02
N ALA A 174 -10.57 20.71 -21.95
CA ALA A 174 -9.42 20.56 -22.83
C ALA A 174 -9.84 20.39 -24.30
N THR A 175 -10.87 19.60 -24.58
CA THR A 175 -11.34 19.40 -25.96
C THR A 175 -11.97 20.66 -26.53
N ILE A 176 -12.80 21.37 -25.75
CA ILE A 176 -13.33 22.68 -26.15
C ILE A 176 -12.19 23.66 -26.41
N ALA A 177 -11.18 23.72 -25.55
CA ALA A 177 -10.03 24.60 -25.75
C ALA A 177 -9.29 24.29 -27.06
N THR A 178 -9.09 23.01 -27.40
CA THR A 178 -8.47 22.63 -28.67
C THR A 178 -9.30 23.00 -29.90
N LEU A 179 -10.63 22.84 -29.81
CA LEU A 179 -11.53 23.24 -30.90
C LEU A 179 -11.59 24.76 -31.06
N LEU A 180 -11.65 25.52 -29.96
CA LEU A 180 -11.61 26.99 -29.98
C LEU A 180 -10.30 27.52 -30.57
N TYR A 181 -9.18 26.92 -30.19
CA TYR A 181 -7.88 27.25 -30.78
C TYR A 181 -7.84 26.95 -32.28
N GLY A 182 -8.44 25.82 -32.70
CA GLY A 182 -8.57 25.46 -34.11
C GLY A 182 -9.43 26.44 -34.92
N ILE A 183 -10.51 26.95 -34.33
CA ILE A 183 -11.36 27.98 -34.94
C ILE A 183 -10.57 29.29 -35.12
N GLN A 184 -9.85 29.75 -34.09
CA GLN A 184 -9.04 30.97 -34.15
C GLN A 184 -7.87 30.88 -35.14
N SER A 185 -7.30 29.69 -35.30
CA SER A 185 -6.14 29.48 -36.18
C SER A 185 -6.52 29.25 -37.65
N SER A 186 -7.81 29.03 -37.95
CA SER A 186 -8.27 28.73 -39.30
C SER A 186 -8.61 30.03 -40.06
N PRO A 187 -8.15 30.22 -41.32
CA PRO A 187 -8.31 31.47 -42.08
C PRO A 187 -9.76 31.95 -42.25
N GLN A 188 -10.73 31.04 -42.13
CA GLN A 188 -12.15 31.28 -42.38
C GLN A 188 -12.97 31.33 -41.08
N ASN A 189 -12.34 31.24 -39.89
CA ASN A 189 -13.01 31.05 -38.60
C ASN A 189 -14.00 29.86 -38.58
N THR A 190 -13.79 28.87 -39.46
CA THR A 190 -14.56 27.62 -39.54
C THR A 190 -13.74 26.47 -38.98
N LEU A 191 -14.42 25.43 -38.51
CA LEU A 191 -13.76 24.25 -37.96
C LEU A 191 -13.28 23.36 -39.11
N SER A 192 -11.96 23.29 -39.33
CA SER A 192 -11.40 22.34 -40.30
C SER A 192 -11.50 20.88 -39.81
N PRO A 193 -11.60 19.88 -40.72
CA PRO A 193 -11.60 18.46 -40.39
C PRO A 193 -10.41 18.02 -39.52
N VAL A 194 -9.22 18.58 -39.79
CA VAL A 194 -7.99 18.27 -39.04
C VAL A 194 -8.08 18.72 -37.58
N TRP A 195 -8.69 19.88 -37.31
CA TRP A 195 -8.91 20.36 -35.94
C TRP A 195 -10.01 19.59 -35.20
N LEU A 196 -11.01 19.07 -35.92
CA LEU A 196 -12.00 18.14 -35.37
C LEU A 196 -11.32 16.82 -34.96
N ALA A 197 -10.48 16.27 -35.84
CA ALA A 197 -9.65 15.10 -35.53
C ALA A 197 -8.73 15.35 -34.32
N ALA A 198 -8.09 16.52 -34.23
CA ALA A 198 -7.27 16.90 -33.09
C ALA A 198 -8.07 17.03 -31.78
N GLY A 199 -9.30 17.55 -31.83
CA GLY A 199 -10.21 17.59 -30.68
C GLY A 199 -10.62 16.20 -30.21
N MET A 200 -10.93 15.30 -31.15
CA MET A 200 -11.24 13.90 -30.84
C MET A 200 -10.02 13.16 -30.27
N LEU A 201 -8.83 13.41 -30.81
CA LEU A 201 -7.56 12.86 -30.31
C LEU A 201 -7.27 13.37 -28.89
N THR A 202 -7.56 14.64 -28.62
CA THR A 202 -7.43 15.24 -27.27
C THR A 202 -8.39 14.58 -26.28
N PHE A 203 -9.65 14.35 -26.69
CA PHE A 203 -10.64 13.62 -25.89
C PHE A 203 -10.16 12.20 -25.56
N MET A 204 -9.65 11.48 -26.56
CA MET A 204 -9.15 10.11 -26.44
C MET A 204 -7.73 10.00 -25.87
N SER A 205 -7.06 11.12 -25.61
CA SER A 205 -5.65 11.10 -25.20
C SER A 205 -5.36 10.28 -23.94
N PRO A 206 -6.20 10.25 -22.88
CA PRO A 206 -5.91 9.45 -21.69
C PRO A 206 -5.86 7.95 -21.98
N THR A 207 -6.76 7.45 -22.83
CA THR A 207 -6.85 6.02 -23.18
C THR A 207 -5.72 5.60 -24.09
N ILE A 208 -5.42 6.41 -25.11
CA ILE A 208 -4.30 6.17 -26.01
C ILE A 208 -2.98 6.17 -25.23
N MET A 209 -2.81 7.10 -24.29
CA MET A 209 -1.63 7.16 -23.43
C MET A 209 -1.51 5.96 -22.51
N ALA A 210 -2.59 5.56 -21.82
CA ALA A 210 -2.57 4.35 -20.98
C ALA A 210 -2.16 3.13 -21.79
N TYR A 211 -2.81 2.93 -22.94
CA TYR A 211 -2.58 1.80 -23.83
C TYR A 211 -1.12 1.76 -24.31
N GLY A 212 -0.62 2.86 -24.89
CA GLY A 212 0.75 2.96 -25.39
C GLY A 212 1.79 2.69 -24.31
N ARG A 213 1.59 3.24 -23.10
CA ARG A 213 2.51 3.05 -21.96
C ARG A 213 2.51 1.63 -21.42
N ILE A 214 1.34 1.00 -21.30
CA ILE A 214 1.19 -0.38 -20.79
C ILE A 214 1.81 -1.36 -21.77
N MET A 215 1.59 -1.17 -23.09
CA MET A 215 2.22 -1.99 -24.12
C MET A 215 3.73 -1.79 -24.20
N GLY A 216 4.21 -0.54 -24.22
CA GLY A 216 5.65 -0.26 -24.34
C GLY A 216 6.46 -0.74 -23.14
N ALA A 217 5.96 -0.54 -21.92
CA ALA A 217 6.64 -1.01 -20.71
C ALA A 217 6.60 -2.55 -20.58
N SER A 218 5.57 -3.23 -21.07
CA SER A 218 5.49 -4.70 -21.00
C SER A 218 6.07 -5.45 -22.20
N TRP A 219 6.48 -4.75 -23.26
CA TRP A 219 6.97 -5.36 -24.50
C TRP A 219 8.07 -6.42 -24.26
N ASN A 220 9.06 -6.12 -23.41
CA ASN A 220 10.14 -7.06 -23.06
C ASN A 220 9.61 -8.37 -22.45
N MET A 221 8.63 -8.24 -21.54
CA MET A 221 8.04 -9.39 -20.84
C MET A 221 7.21 -10.23 -21.82
N LEU A 222 6.39 -9.57 -22.66
CA LEU A 222 5.56 -10.24 -23.66
C LEU A 222 6.40 -11.01 -24.68
N ILE A 223 7.45 -10.40 -25.24
CA ILE A 223 8.29 -11.06 -26.24
C ILE A 223 9.04 -12.26 -25.65
N ILE A 224 9.59 -12.14 -24.44
CA ILE A 224 10.28 -13.25 -23.76
C ILE A 224 9.31 -14.40 -23.48
N ASN A 225 8.11 -14.09 -22.97
CA ASN A 225 7.12 -15.11 -22.62
C ASN A 225 6.55 -15.81 -23.85
N LYS A 226 6.17 -15.07 -24.90
CA LYS A 226 5.64 -15.68 -26.13
C LYS A 226 6.72 -16.44 -26.90
N TRP A 227 7.98 -15.99 -26.85
CA TRP A 227 9.11 -16.78 -27.36
C TRP A 227 9.28 -18.11 -26.61
N ARG A 228 9.15 -18.11 -25.28
CA ARG A 228 9.16 -19.34 -24.47
C ARG A 228 7.99 -20.26 -24.81
N THR A 229 6.77 -19.72 -24.96
CA THR A 229 5.58 -20.48 -25.35
C THR A 229 5.72 -21.09 -26.74
N SER A 230 6.23 -20.33 -27.72
CA SER A 230 6.52 -20.81 -29.07
C SER A 230 7.47 -22.02 -29.04
N ASN A 231 8.48 -21.98 -28.16
CA ASN A 231 9.42 -23.07 -27.92
C ASN A 231 8.86 -24.20 -27.04
N GLY A 232 7.61 -24.13 -26.61
CA GLY A 232 6.96 -25.19 -25.84
C GLY A 232 7.22 -25.19 -24.33
N LYS A 233 7.85 -24.13 -23.78
CA LYS A 233 8.13 -24.01 -22.34
C LYS A 233 6.96 -23.30 -21.63
N PRO A 234 6.60 -23.71 -20.40
CA PRO A 234 5.62 -22.99 -19.59
C PRO A 234 6.18 -21.62 -19.17
N ASN A 235 5.29 -20.66 -18.91
CA ASN A 235 5.66 -19.31 -18.51
C ASN A 235 4.66 -18.75 -17.47
N PRO A 236 4.91 -17.56 -16.87
CA PRO A 236 4.04 -16.94 -15.86
C PRO A 236 2.67 -16.45 -16.35
N ILE A 237 2.41 -16.48 -17.65
CA ILE A 237 1.13 -16.07 -18.26
C ILE A 237 0.31 -17.29 -18.70
N ASP A 238 1.01 -18.35 -19.12
CA ASP A 238 0.55 -19.63 -19.64
C ASP A 238 1.30 -20.74 -18.86
N PRO A 239 0.81 -21.14 -17.66
CA PRO A 239 1.49 -22.10 -16.79
C PRO A 239 1.45 -23.53 -17.35
N ASP A 240 0.40 -23.84 -18.11
CA ASP A 240 0.21 -25.15 -18.72
C ASP A 240 1.08 -25.33 -19.96
N LYS A 241 1.51 -26.56 -20.22
CA LYS A 241 2.30 -26.86 -21.43
C LYS A 241 1.50 -26.48 -22.69
N PRO A 242 2.01 -25.58 -23.56
CA PRO A 242 1.25 -25.08 -24.68
C PRO A 242 1.09 -26.15 -25.77
N ARG A 243 -0.17 -26.33 -26.20
CA ARG A 243 -0.55 -27.18 -27.34
C ARG A 243 -0.07 -26.59 -28.66
N PHE A 244 0.00 -27.38 -29.73
CA PHE A 244 0.50 -26.97 -31.05
C PHE A 244 -0.08 -25.63 -31.55
N PHE A 245 -1.40 -25.47 -31.50
CA PHE A 245 -2.06 -24.23 -31.93
C PHE A 245 -1.66 -23.01 -31.08
N ASN A 246 -1.46 -23.18 -29.76
CA ASN A 246 -1.01 -22.09 -28.88
C ASN A 246 0.44 -21.69 -29.19
N ARG A 247 1.28 -22.66 -29.59
CA ARG A 247 2.66 -22.38 -30.04
C ARG A 247 2.67 -21.59 -31.34
N LEU A 248 1.87 -22.02 -32.32
CA LEU A 248 1.73 -21.31 -33.60
C LEU A 248 1.22 -19.88 -33.41
N PHE A 249 0.18 -19.70 -32.59
CA PHE A 249 -0.35 -18.38 -32.27
C PHE A 249 0.67 -17.50 -31.54
N SER A 250 1.44 -18.08 -30.62
CA SER A 250 2.52 -17.37 -29.92
C SER A 250 3.65 -16.96 -30.86
N LEU A 251 4.00 -17.81 -31.84
CA LEU A 251 4.99 -17.49 -32.87
C LEU A 251 4.53 -16.31 -33.75
N ILE A 252 3.26 -16.30 -34.16
CA ILE A 252 2.66 -15.20 -34.91
C ILE A 252 2.71 -13.91 -34.08
N LEU A 253 2.36 -13.97 -32.79
CA LEU A 253 2.44 -12.81 -31.89
C LEU A 253 3.87 -12.29 -31.71
N VAL A 254 4.87 -13.19 -31.65
CA VAL A 254 6.29 -12.80 -31.61
C VAL A 254 6.66 -12.01 -32.86
N LEU A 255 6.26 -12.46 -34.05
CA LEU A 255 6.52 -11.75 -35.32
C LEU A 255 5.91 -10.34 -35.29
N PHE A 256 4.67 -10.21 -34.81
CA PHE A 256 4.03 -8.91 -34.62
C PHE A 256 4.77 -8.03 -33.61
N LEU A 257 5.17 -8.57 -32.46
CA LEU A 257 5.90 -7.82 -31.43
C LEU A 257 7.26 -7.30 -31.93
N ILE A 258 7.97 -8.08 -32.76
CA ILE A 258 9.26 -7.68 -33.36
C ILE A 258 9.06 -6.56 -34.40
N THR A 259 7.99 -6.62 -35.18
CA THR A 259 7.71 -5.63 -36.24
C THR A 259 7.08 -4.34 -35.72
N MET A 260 6.46 -4.35 -34.54
CA MET A 260 5.79 -3.18 -33.92
C MET A 260 6.66 -1.90 -33.81
N PRO A 261 7.93 -1.94 -33.35
CA PRO A 261 8.75 -0.73 -33.30
C PRO A 261 9.03 -0.12 -34.68
N LEU A 262 9.19 -0.96 -35.71
CA LEU A 262 9.42 -0.51 -37.09
C LEU A 262 8.16 0.15 -37.67
N THR A 263 7.00 -0.46 -37.45
CA THR A 263 5.72 0.12 -37.90
C THR A 263 5.38 1.41 -37.14
N ALA A 264 5.74 1.49 -35.85
CA ALA A 264 5.61 2.70 -35.05
C ALA A 264 6.45 3.87 -35.60
N LEU A 265 7.72 3.60 -35.93
CA LEU A 265 8.59 4.60 -36.52
C LEU A 265 8.05 5.05 -37.89
N ASN A 266 7.64 4.11 -38.75
CA ASN A 266 7.05 4.42 -40.05
C ASN A 266 5.82 5.33 -39.94
N GLY A 267 4.90 5.05 -39.01
CA GLY A 267 3.69 5.85 -38.85
C GLY A 267 3.94 7.27 -38.34
N ILE A 268 4.83 7.43 -37.36
CA ILE A 268 5.22 8.75 -36.84
C ILE A 268 5.87 9.59 -37.94
N VAL A 269 6.84 9.02 -38.65
CA VAL A 269 7.56 9.74 -39.72
C VAL A 269 6.62 10.07 -40.88
N THR A 270 5.69 9.16 -41.24
CA THR A 270 4.70 9.39 -42.30
C THR A 270 3.79 10.57 -41.95
N VAL A 271 3.24 10.63 -40.74
CA VAL A 271 2.37 11.75 -40.31
C VAL A 271 3.16 13.06 -40.26
N PHE A 272 4.39 13.05 -39.76
CA PHE A 272 5.24 14.24 -39.74
C PHE A 272 5.56 14.73 -41.16
N TYR A 273 5.89 13.82 -42.07
CA TYR A 273 6.16 14.12 -43.47
C TYR A 273 4.95 14.75 -44.17
N VAL A 274 3.74 14.19 -43.99
CA VAL A 274 2.53 14.72 -44.63
C VAL A 274 2.11 16.06 -44.03
N LEU A 275 2.14 16.23 -42.70
CA LEU A 275 1.69 17.47 -42.05
C LEU A 275 2.63 18.65 -42.30
N PHE A 276 3.95 18.44 -42.24
CA PHE A 276 4.93 19.52 -42.33
C PHE A 276 5.43 19.76 -43.76
N ASN A 277 5.68 18.69 -44.54
CA ASN A 277 6.25 18.84 -45.89
C ASN A 277 5.18 18.92 -47.00
N LYS A 278 3.92 18.54 -46.72
CA LYS A 278 2.78 18.59 -47.65
C LYS A 278 3.12 18.12 -49.08
N PRO A 279 3.56 16.85 -49.23
CA PRO A 279 3.99 16.32 -50.52
C PRO A 279 2.80 16.17 -51.48
N ALA A 280 3.04 16.30 -52.79
CA ALA A 280 1.98 16.17 -53.80
C ALA A 280 1.37 14.75 -53.87
N ASN A 281 2.11 13.72 -53.45
CA ASN A 281 1.68 12.32 -53.39
C ASN A 281 1.20 11.89 -51.99
N ALA A 282 0.72 12.82 -51.15
CA ALA A 282 0.31 12.53 -49.78
C ALA A 282 -0.74 11.41 -49.67
N GLU A 283 -1.74 11.40 -50.56
CA GLU A 283 -2.82 10.41 -50.57
C GLU A 283 -2.30 9.00 -50.85
N GLU A 284 -1.48 8.84 -51.89
CA GLU A 284 -0.85 7.56 -52.24
C GLU A 284 0.05 7.03 -51.10
N VAL A 285 0.84 7.90 -50.49
CA VAL A 285 1.72 7.51 -49.37
C VAL A 285 0.90 7.02 -48.18
N LEU A 286 -0.23 7.66 -47.86
CA LEU A 286 -1.10 7.25 -46.76
C LEU A 286 -1.91 5.98 -47.07
N ASN A 287 -2.28 5.74 -48.33
CA ASN A 287 -3.00 4.55 -48.78
C ASN A 287 -2.09 3.31 -48.82
N PHE A 288 -0.86 3.41 -49.31
CA PHE A 288 0.07 2.28 -49.45
C PHE A 288 0.91 1.97 -48.20
N GLY A 289 0.42 2.26 -47.00
CA GLY A 289 1.09 1.85 -45.76
C GLY A 289 2.23 2.77 -45.30
N GLY A 290 2.18 4.05 -45.66
CA GLY A 290 3.16 5.07 -45.26
C GLY A 290 4.40 5.08 -46.15
N ILE A 291 5.44 5.79 -45.72
CA ILE A 291 6.65 6.01 -46.52
C ILE A 291 7.33 4.69 -46.89
N ILE A 292 7.45 3.74 -45.95
CA ILE A 292 8.06 2.44 -46.23
C ILE A 292 7.22 1.66 -47.24
N GLY A 293 5.91 1.58 -47.05
CA GLY A 293 5.05 0.80 -47.94
C GLY A 293 4.96 1.40 -49.35
N HIS A 294 4.85 2.72 -49.46
CA HIS A 294 4.92 3.42 -50.75
C HIS A 294 6.28 3.22 -51.44
N SER A 295 7.39 3.23 -50.68
CA SER A 295 8.71 2.96 -51.25
C SER A 295 8.88 1.52 -51.75
N ILE A 296 8.21 0.55 -51.13
CA ILE A 296 8.19 -0.85 -51.60
C ILE A 296 7.34 -0.96 -52.86
N TYR A 297 6.17 -0.30 -52.87
CA TYR A 297 5.28 -0.24 -54.03
C TYR A 297 5.99 0.30 -55.28
N GLN A 298 6.76 1.38 -55.14
CA GLN A 298 7.50 1.99 -56.26
C GLN A 298 8.73 1.19 -56.72
N ARG A 299 9.29 0.32 -55.87
CA ARG A 299 10.58 -0.36 -56.14
C ARG A 299 10.44 -1.79 -56.64
N ILE A 300 9.27 -2.42 -56.49
CA ILE A 300 9.07 -3.83 -56.83
C ILE A 300 7.89 -3.97 -57.79
N ASP A 301 8.19 -4.05 -59.08
CA ASP A 301 7.18 -4.12 -60.16
C ASP A 301 6.19 -5.29 -59.96
N ILE A 302 6.68 -6.46 -59.53
CA ILE A 302 5.86 -7.66 -59.23
C ILE A 302 4.82 -7.39 -58.11
N ILE A 303 5.18 -6.57 -57.12
CA ILE A 303 4.28 -6.25 -56.00
C ILE A 303 3.24 -5.21 -56.45
N SER A 304 3.59 -4.30 -57.35
CA SER A 304 2.64 -3.33 -57.92
C SER A 304 1.52 -4.02 -58.72
N GLU A 305 1.86 -5.05 -59.50
CA GLU A 305 0.90 -5.85 -60.28
C GLU A 305 0.00 -6.71 -59.37
N LEU A 306 0.58 -7.34 -58.33
CA LEU A 306 -0.20 -8.07 -57.32
C LEU A 306 -1.14 -7.15 -56.52
N LEU A 307 -0.67 -5.95 -56.13
CA LEU A 307 -1.47 -4.98 -55.37
C LEU A 307 -2.61 -4.38 -56.20
N PHE A 308 -2.42 -4.17 -57.50
CA PHE A 308 -3.46 -3.72 -58.41
C PHE A 308 -4.61 -4.74 -58.49
N HIS A 309 -4.29 -6.05 -58.59
CA HIS A 309 -5.30 -7.10 -58.49
C HIS A 309 -6.00 -7.16 -57.12
N TRP A 310 -5.28 -6.84 -56.04
CA TRP A 310 -5.85 -6.77 -54.69
C TRP A 310 -6.75 -5.55 -54.45
N GLN A 311 -6.57 -4.46 -55.19
CA GLN A 311 -7.41 -3.27 -55.08
C GLN A 311 -8.87 -3.57 -55.49
N PHE A 312 -9.08 -4.42 -56.50
CA PHE A 312 -10.41 -4.90 -56.89
C PHE A 312 -11.05 -5.79 -55.80
N ILE A 313 -10.23 -6.60 -55.11
CA ILE A 313 -10.69 -7.44 -53.99
C ILE A 313 -11.11 -6.59 -52.78
N LYS A 314 -10.47 -5.43 -52.55
CA LYS A 314 -10.85 -4.52 -51.46
C LYS A 314 -12.26 -3.95 -51.61
N ALA A 315 -12.77 -3.81 -52.84
CA ALA A 315 -14.12 -3.33 -53.10
C ALA A 315 -15.23 -4.36 -52.78
N LEU A 316 -14.86 -5.59 -52.37
CA LEU A 316 -15.84 -6.63 -52.03
C LEU A 316 -16.34 -6.47 -50.58
N PRO A 317 -17.67 -6.37 -50.36
CA PRO A 317 -18.29 -6.33 -49.03
C PRO A 317 -17.87 -7.48 -48.11
N GLN A 318 -17.68 -8.67 -48.67
CA GLN A 318 -17.26 -9.87 -47.94
C GLN A 318 -15.81 -9.75 -47.42
N PHE A 319 -14.94 -9.02 -48.13
CA PHE A 319 -13.58 -8.79 -47.68
C PHE A 319 -13.55 -7.80 -46.51
N LEU A 320 -14.36 -6.73 -46.56
CA LEU A 320 -14.57 -5.83 -45.41
C LEU A 320 -15.14 -6.59 -44.20
N SER A 321 -16.15 -7.44 -44.40
CA SER A 321 -16.72 -8.27 -43.33
C SER A 321 -15.71 -9.25 -42.72
N LEU A 322 -14.89 -9.90 -43.56
CA LEU A 322 -13.80 -10.78 -43.11
C LEU A 322 -12.74 -9.99 -42.34
N TYR A 323 -12.36 -8.80 -42.83
CA TYR A 323 -11.41 -7.90 -42.20
C TYR A 323 -11.89 -7.46 -40.81
N LEU A 324 -13.13 -6.98 -40.71
CA LEU A 324 -13.79 -6.61 -39.46
C LEU A 324 -13.84 -7.80 -38.49
N SER A 325 -14.23 -8.98 -38.98
CA SER A 325 -14.31 -10.22 -38.18
C SER A 325 -12.94 -10.65 -37.64
N LEU A 326 -11.89 -10.58 -38.46
CA LEU A 326 -10.54 -10.92 -38.07
C LEU A 326 -9.98 -9.92 -37.04
N ASN A 327 -10.23 -8.62 -37.24
CA ASN A 327 -9.83 -7.60 -36.28
C ASN A 327 -10.59 -7.72 -34.95
N ILE A 328 -11.88 -8.04 -34.96
CA ILE A 328 -12.64 -8.38 -33.76
C ILE A 328 -12.05 -9.58 -33.04
N ALA A 329 -11.68 -10.63 -33.77
CA ALA A 329 -11.10 -11.84 -33.17
C ALA A 329 -9.70 -11.59 -32.58
N ILE A 330 -8.84 -10.88 -33.32
CA ILE A 330 -7.44 -10.63 -32.94
C ILE A 330 -7.33 -9.46 -31.96
N VAL A 331 -7.76 -8.26 -32.39
CA VAL A 331 -7.60 -7.00 -31.64
C VAL A 331 -8.67 -6.85 -30.56
N GLY A 332 -9.93 -7.19 -30.87
CA GLY A 332 -11.03 -7.09 -29.92
C GLY A 332 -10.96 -8.14 -28.80
N LEU A 333 -10.95 -9.43 -29.16
CA LEU A 333 -11.02 -10.53 -28.20
C LEU A 333 -9.63 -10.92 -27.68
N ALA A 334 -8.73 -11.47 -28.51
CA ALA A 334 -7.50 -12.08 -28.02
C ALA A 334 -6.55 -11.10 -27.33
N PHE A 335 -6.39 -9.91 -27.92
CA PHE A 335 -5.40 -8.94 -27.47
C PHE A 335 -5.75 -8.25 -26.14
N ILE A 336 -7.01 -7.87 -25.92
CA ILE A 336 -7.45 -7.25 -24.65
C ILE A 336 -7.26 -8.23 -23.48
N PHE A 337 -7.55 -9.51 -23.66
CA PHE A 337 -7.33 -10.51 -22.60
C PHE A 337 -5.85 -10.73 -22.28
N GLU A 338 -4.99 -10.77 -23.30
CA GLU A 338 -3.55 -10.88 -23.11
C GLU A 338 -3.00 -9.67 -22.32
N LEU A 339 -3.44 -8.46 -22.68
CA LEU A 339 -3.13 -7.23 -21.95
C LEU A 339 -3.61 -7.26 -20.51
N THR A 340 -4.83 -7.73 -20.29
CA THR A 340 -5.44 -7.82 -18.95
C THR A 340 -4.67 -8.79 -18.05
N ARG A 341 -4.27 -9.96 -18.59
CA ARG A 341 -3.42 -10.94 -17.88
C ARG A 341 -2.08 -10.33 -17.48
N ASN A 342 -1.44 -9.62 -18.40
CA ASN A 342 -0.16 -8.97 -18.16
C ASN A 342 -0.25 -7.80 -17.15
N LEU A 343 -1.36 -7.07 -17.13
CA LEU A 343 -1.62 -6.03 -16.14
C LEU A 343 -1.74 -6.62 -14.73
N ILE A 344 -2.52 -7.70 -14.59
CA ILE A 344 -2.76 -8.39 -13.31
C ILE A 344 -1.50 -9.10 -12.81
N LEU A 345 -0.69 -9.65 -13.71
CA LEU A 345 0.60 -10.25 -13.36
C LEU A 345 1.56 -9.25 -12.68
N GLY A 346 1.35 -7.95 -12.92
CA GLY A 346 2.26 -6.90 -12.47
C GLY A 346 3.42 -6.67 -13.44
N GLY A 347 3.32 -7.11 -14.70
CA GLY A 347 4.39 -7.00 -15.70
C GLY A 347 4.93 -5.58 -15.92
N GLN A 348 4.16 -4.55 -15.56
CA GLN A 348 4.56 -3.15 -15.62
C GLN A 348 5.59 -2.75 -14.55
N THR A 349 5.65 -3.47 -13.43
CA THR A 349 6.51 -3.13 -12.28
C THR A 349 7.95 -3.59 -12.48
N PHE A 350 8.17 -4.69 -13.21
CA PHE A 350 9.50 -5.24 -13.46
C PHE A 350 9.86 -5.32 -14.96
N GLY A 351 8.88 -5.29 -15.87
CA GLY A 351 9.07 -5.37 -17.33
C GLY A 351 9.65 -4.13 -18.01
N GLY A 352 9.47 -2.94 -17.43
CA GLY A 352 9.85 -1.68 -18.05
C GLY A 352 9.75 -0.46 -17.13
N LEU A 353 10.17 0.70 -17.65
CA LEU A 353 10.08 2.00 -16.96
C LEU A 353 8.88 2.79 -17.50
N PHE A 354 8.29 3.67 -16.68
CA PHE A 354 7.14 4.53 -17.05
C PHE A 354 5.82 3.80 -17.39
N GLY A 355 5.68 2.51 -17.05
CA GLY A 355 4.41 1.79 -17.11
C GLY A 355 3.31 2.42 -16.24
N VAL A 356 2.06 2.01 -16.45
CA VAL A 356 0.92 2.39 -15.60
C VAL A 356 0.74 1.29 -14.56
N THR A 357 1.09 1.58 -13.31
CA THR A 357 0.86 0.69 -12.17
C THR A 357 -0.32 1.24 -11.37
N LEU A 358 -1.46 0.53 -11.43
CA LEU A 358 -2.66 0.93 -10.69
C LEU A 358 -2.55 0.52 -9.23
N ASP A 359 -2.16 -0.73 -8.99
CA ASP A 359 -2.01 -1.33 -7.66
C ASP A 359 -0.70 -2.13 -7.61
N SER A 360 -0.17 -2.31 -6.40
CA SER A 360 1.01 -3.15 -6.22
C SER A 360 0.66 -4.64 -6.38
N PRO A 361 1.55 -5.49 -6.92
CA PRO A 361 1.27 -6.92 -7.05
C PRO A 361 0.86 -7.61 -5.74
N ARG A 362 1.34 -7.09 -4.60
CA ARG A 362 0.96 -7.60 -3.28
C ARG A 362 -0.50 -7.30 -2.94
N GLU A 363 -0.96 -6.08 -3.21
CA GLU A 363 -2.37 -5.68 -3.01
C GLU A 363 -3.30 -6.46 -3.94
N ILE A 364 -2.90 -6.70 -5.20
CA ILE A 364 -3.71 -7.53 -6.13
C ILE A 364 -3.92 -8.93 -5.56
N ARG A 365 -2.91 -9.51 -4.90
CA ARG A 365 -3.04 -10.82 -4.28
C ARG A 365 -3.97 -10.80 -3.06
N THR A 366 -3.83 -9.81 -2.19
CA THR A 366 -4.53 -9.79 -0.89
C THR A 366 -5.93 -9.18 -0.96
N GLU A 367 -6.22 -8.35 -1.97
CA GLU A 367 -7.45 -7.56 -2.01
C GLU A 367 -8.27 -7.73 -3.30
N VAL A 368 -9.50 -8.18 -3.10
CA VAL A 368 -10.53 -8.29 -4.16
C VAL A 368 -10.85 -6.94 -4.81
N LYS A 369 -10.77 -5.84 -4.04
CA LYS A 369 -11.01 -4.49 -4.55
C LYS A 369 -9.96 -4.04 -5.55
N ALA A 370 -8.68 -4.35 -5.29
CA ALA A 370 -7.58 -4.08 -6.22
C ALA A 370 -7.77 -4.89 -7.53
N GLN A 371 -8.07 -6.18 -7.42
CA GLN A 371 -8.38 -7.03 -8.59
C GLN A 371 -9.52 -6.45 -9.44
N THR A 372 -10.62 -6.04 -8.79
CA THR A 372 -11.80 -5.45 -9.44
C THR A 372 -11.45 -4.15 -10.18
N ARG A 373 -10.65 -3.28 -9.56
CA ARG A 373 -10.23 -2.00 -10.15
C ARG A 373 -9.41 -2.20 -11.42
N GLN A 374 -8.48 -3.15 -11.43
CA GLN A 374 -7.67 -3.46 -12.62
C GLN A 374 -8.48 -4.02 -13.77
N LEU A 375 -9.39 -4.96 -13.48
CA LEU A 375 -10.27 -5.53 -14.50
C LEU A 375 -11.21 -4.46 -15.08
N THR A 376 -11.77 -3.60 -14.22
CA THR A 376 -12.63 -2.49 -14.66
C THR A 376 -11.85 -1.54 -15.57
N PHE A 377 -10.64 -1.18 -15.19
CA PHE A 377 -9.77 -0.34 -16.01
C PHE A 377 -9.45 -0.98 -17.36
N ALA A 378 -9.14 -2.27 -17.40
CA ALA A 378 -8.80 -2.96 -18.64
C ALA A 378 -10.00 -3.01 -19.62
N PHE A 379 -11.19 -3.42 -19.15
CA PHE A 379 -12.36 -3.53 -20.04
C PHE A 379 -12.98 -2.18 -20.39
N ALA A 380 -13.18 -1.29 -19.41
CA ALA A 380 -13.77 0.02 -19.68
C ALA A 380 -12.80 0.96 -20.41
N GLY A 381 -11.53 0.94 -20.00
CA GLY A 381 -10.51 1.85 -20.51
C GLY A 381 -10.07 1.52 -21.94
N PHE A 382 -9.88 0.26 -22.30
CA PHE A 382 -9.38 -0.08 -23.65
C PHE A 382 -10.47 -0.23 -24.71
N SER A 383 -11.68 -0.63 -24.33
CA SER A 383 -12.78 -0.90 -25.27
C SER A 383 -13.02 0.25 -26.26
N GLY A 384 -13.27 1.46 -25.74
CA GLY A 384 -13.62 2.61 -26.58
C GLY A 384 -12.56 2.95 -27.62
N TYR A 385 -11.29 2.93 -27.25
CA TYR A 385 -10.19 3.18 -28.19
C TYR A 385 -10.10 2.12 -29.28
N THR A 386 -10.20 0.83 -28.91
CA THR A 386 -10.11 -0.27 -29.88
C THR A 386 -11.25 -0.24 -30.91
N VAL A 387 -12.48 0.02 -30.46
CA VAL A 387 -13.64 0.12 -31.33
C VAL A 387 -13.55 1.35 -32.23
N LEU A 388 -13.15 2.50 -31.69
CA LEU A 388 -12.96 3.71 -32.50
C LEU A 388 -11.92 3.51 -33.60
N LEU A 389 -10.76 2.94 -33.26
CA LEU A 389 -9.69 2.71 -34.22
C LEU A 389 -10.16 1.76 -35.33
N LEU A 390 -10.91 0.71 -34.98
CA LEU A 390 -11.48 -0.21 -35.96
C LEU A 390 -12.41 0.53 -36.94
N VAL A 391 -13.32 1.37 -36.43
CA VAL A 391 -14.23 2.17 -37.26
C VAL A 391 -13.44 3.11 -38.17
N LEU A 392 -12.47 3.86 -37.62
CA LEU A 392 -11.62 4.77 -38.40
C LEU A 392 -10.85 4.04 -39.51
N VAL A 393 -10.30 2.86 -39.22
CA VAL A 393 -9.59 2.05 -40.21
C VAL A 393 -10.54 1.51 -41.28
N CYS A 394 -11.79 1.20 -40.93
CA CYS A 394 -12.75 0.77 -41.94
C CYS A 394 -13.20 1.92 -42.86
N TYR A 395 -13.44 3.12 -42.33
CA TYR A 395 -13.67 4.31 -43.16
C TYR A 395 -12.44 4.69 -44.00
N LYS A 396 -11.23 4.33 -43.54
CA LYS A 396 -9.97 4.55 -44.25
C LYS A 396 -9.77 3.56 -45.41
N GLU A 397 -9.90 2.26 -45.15
CA GLU A 397 -9.57 1.20 -46.14
C GLU A 397 -10.76 0.82 -47.03
N PHE A 398 -11.99 1.10 -46.61
CA PHE A 398 -13.23 0.65 -47.25
C PHE A 398 -14.29 1.76 -47.32
N GLY A 399 -13.87 3.00 -47.61
CA GLY A 399 -14.75 4.17 -47.66
C GLY A 399 -15.97 3.98 -48.57
N ASP A 400 -15.78 3.35 -49.73
CA ASP A 400 -16.83 3.10 -50.73
C ASP A 400 -17.94 2.16 -50.23
N LEU A 401 -17.62 1.32 -49.23
CA LEU A 401 -18.53 0.35 -48.64
C LEU A 401 -19.12 0.82 -47.31
N MET A 402 -18.63 1.93 -46.74
CA MET A 402 -19.13 2.45 -45.46
C MET A 402 -20.32 3.41 -45.62
N PRO A 403 -21.32 3.34 -44.72
CA PRO A 403 -22.46 4.24 -44.75
C PRO A 403 -22.03 5.67 -44.39
N PHE A 404 -22.79 6.67 -44.85
CA PHE A 404 -22.54 8.10 -44.58
C PHE A 404 -21.21 8.68 -45.11
N THR A 405 -20.48 7.94 -45.96
CA THR A 405 -19.28 8.44 -46.64
C THR A 405 -19.55 9.75 -47.41
N ASP A 406 -20.62 9.79 -48.21
CA ASP A 406 -21.00 11.01 -48.96
C ASP A 406 -21.29 12.21 -48.04
N VAL A 407 -21.81 11.97 -46.84
CA VAL A 407 -22.11 13.01 -45.85
C VAL A 407 -20.81 13.54 -45.22
N LEU A 408 -19.83 12.66 -44.99
CA LEU A 408 -18.51 13.06 -44.50
C LEU A 408 -17.77 13.91 -45.53
N GLU A 409 -17.79 13.50 -46.80
CA GLU A 409 -17.14 14.22 -47.90
C GLU A 409 -17.75 15.62 -48.12
N ARG A 410 -19.09 15.75 -48.03
CA ARG A 410 -19.77 17.06 -48.06
C ARG A 410 -19.37 17.99 -46.91
N ASN A 411 -18.94 17.44 -45.77
CA ASN A 411 -18.49 18.20 -44.61
C ASN A 411 -16.96 18.41 -44.58
N GLY A 412 -16.28 18.18 -45.70
CA GLY A 412 -14.84 18.42 -45.86
C GLY A 412 -13.93 17.25 -45.47
N PHE A 413 -14.48 16.09 -45.06
CA PHE A 413 -13.71 14.87 -44.89
C PHE A 413 -13.56 14.13 -46.23
N ASP A 414 -12.80 14.71 -47.15
CA ASP A 414 -12.32 14.04 -48.36
C ASP A 414 -11.43 12.82 -48.03
N GLU A 415 -11.12 12.01 -49.04
CA GLU A 415 -10.30 10.80 -48.88
C GLU A 415 -8.96 11.10 -48.17
N GLY A 416 -8.26 12.16 -48.58
CA GLY A 416 -7.04 12.63 -47.95
C GLY A 416 -7.20 12.96 -46.46
N ASN A 417 -8.24 13.69 -46.04
CA ASN A 417 -8.45 14.04 -44.63
C ASN A 417 -8.92 12.85 -43.78
N ARG A 418 -9.70 11.92 -44.34
CA ARG A 418 -10.03 10.65 -43.65
C ARG A 418 -8.78 9.83 -43.38
N LEU A 419 -7.92 9.70 -44.40
CA LEU A 419 -6.64 9.02 -44.31
C LEU A 419 -5.75 9.66 -43.23
N LEU A 420 -5.57 10.98 -43.31
CA LEU A 420 -4.75 11.73 -42.37
C LEU A 420 -5.25 11.59 -40.93
N THR A 421 -6.57 11.69 -40.70
CA THR A 421 -7.18 11.55 -39.38
C THR A 421 -6.86 10.18 -38.77
N THR A 422 -7.05 9.09 -39.50
CA THR A 422 -6.75 7.74 -39.01
C THR A 422 -5.27 7.57 -38.71
N TRP A 423 -4.39 8.08 -39.58
CA TRP A 423 -2.94 8.04 -39.37
C TRP A 423 -2.51 8.88 -38.15
N MET A 424 -3.15 10.02 -37.87
CA MET A 424 -2.87 10.82 -36.66
C MET A 424 -3.15 10.04 -35.37
N PHE A 425 -4.27 9.31 -35.29
CA PHE A 425 -4.61 8.47 -34.14
C PHE A 425 -3.58 7.35 -33.94
N ILE A 426 -3.22 6.65 -35.04
CA ILE A 426 -2.23 5.58 -35.02
C ILE A 426 -0.86 6.12 -34.59
N ALA A 427 -0.39 7.20 -35.21
CA ALA A 427 0.91 7.79 -34.93
C ALA A 427 1.03 8.30 -33.49
N PHE A 428 -0.04 8.89 -32.92
CA PHE A 428 -0.02 9.34 -31.53
C PHE A 428 0.14 8.18 -30.54
N GLY A 429 -0.62 7.09 -30.73
CA GLY A 429 -0.46 5.87 -29.91
C GLY A 429 0.92 5.23 -30.08
N GLN A 430 1.41 5.18 -31.32
CA GLN A 430 2.75 4.68 -31.64
C GLN A 430 3.87 5.54 -31.04
N ALA A 431 3.71 6.86 -30.97
CA ALA A 431 4.68 7.75 -30.34
C ALA A 431 4.82 7.50 -28.84
N VAL A 432 3.69 7.35 -28.13
CA VAL A 432 3.70 7.01 -26.70
C VAL A 432 4.29 5.62 -26.45
N PHE A 433 3.92 4.66 -27.30
CA PHE A 433 4.51 3.31 -27.27
C PHE A 433 6.02 3.35 -27.49
N LEU A 434 6.51 4.01 -28.54
CA LEU A 434 7.93 4.05 -28.89
C LEU A 434 8.75 4.74 -27.80
N PHE A 435 8.23 5.83 -27.22
CA PHE A 435 8.87 6.51 -26.10
C PHE A 435 9.02 5.58 -24.88
N THR A 436 7.95 4.89 -24.47
CA THR A 436 8.02 3.98 -23.32
C THR A 436 8.82 2.71 -23.59
N TRP A 437 8.73 2.17 -24.81
CA TRP A 437 9.53 1.03 -25.25
C TRP A 437 11.02 1.35 -25.22
N LEU A 438 11.46 2.50 -25.75
CA LEU A 438 12.87 2.89 -25.77
C LEU A 438 13.49 2.92 -24.36
N LEU A 439 12.73 3.44 -23.39
CA LEU A 439 13.13 3.43 -21.97
C LEU A 439 13.11 2.03 -21.35
N SER A 440 12.21 1.17 -21.84
CA SER A 440 12.05 -0.20 -21.37
C SER A 440 13.21 -1.12 -21.80
N ILE A 441 13.84 -0.90 -22.97
CA ILE A 441 14.92 -1.77 -23.50
C ILE A 441 16.03 -2.04 -22.49
N ILE A 442 16.38 -1.07 -21.64
CA ILE A 442 17.42 -1.20 -20.60
C ILE A 442 17.11 -2.34 -19.61
N ARG A 443 15.83 -2.67 -19.41
CA ARG A 443 15.38 -3.75 -18.51
C ARG A 443 15.40 -5.14 -19.15
N TYR A 444 15.65 -5.26 -20.46
CA TYR A 444 15.63 -6.56 -21.15
C TYR A 444 16.65 -7.56 -20.59
N SER A 445 17.88 -7.11 -20.30
CA SER A 445 18.94 -8.00 -19.80
C SER A 445 18.67 -8.53 -18.37
N PRO A 446 18.29 -7.70 -17.39
CA PRO A 446 17.83 -8.18 -16.08
C PRO A 446 16.65 -9.17 -16.16
N LEU A 447 15.66 -8.89 -17.04
CA LEU A 447 14.47 -9.73 -17.19
C LEU A 447 14.77 -11.17 -17.62
N LEU A 448 15.83 -11.39 -18.40
CA LEU A 448 16.26 -12.74 -18.79
C LEU A 448 16.77 -13.58 -17.61
N LYS A 449 17.23 -12.93 -16.54
CA LYS A 449 17.75 -13.59 -15.32
C LYS A 449 16.67 -13.92 -14.31
N LEU A 450 15.51 -13.27 -14.40
CA LEU A 450 14.39 -13.51 -13.48
C LEU A 450 13.89 -14.95 -13.55
N ARG A 451 13.75 -15.57 -12.37
CA ARG A 451 13.15 -16.90 -12.20
C ARG A 451 11.75 -16.75 -11.65
N PHE A 452 10.79 -17.39 -12.32
CA PHE A 452 9.40 -17.42 -11.89
C PHE A 452 9.05 -18.82 -11.39
N ASP A 453 8.62 -18.89 -10.14
CA ASP A 453 8.09 -20.12 -9.56
C ASP A 453 6.59 -20.22 -9.84
N LEU A 454 6.19 -21.19 -10.69
CA LEU A 454 4.84 -21.31 -11.24
C LEU A 454 3.88 -22.14 -10.37
N ASN A 455 4.40 -23.04 -9.53
CA ASN A 455 3.59 -23.98 -8.72
C ASN A 455 4.02 -23.98 -7.23
N PRO A 456 3.84 -22.87 -6.50
CA PRO A 456 4.00 -22.87 -5.04
C PRO A 456 2.86 -23.62 -4.34
N ASP A 457 1.62 -23.47 -4.82
CA ASP A 457 0.42 -23.99 -4.15
C ASP A 457 0.32 -25.53 -4.24
N GLU A 458 0.64 -26.14 -5.38
CA GLU A 458 0.66 -27.62 -5.53
C GLU A 458 1.76 -28.29 -4.70
N ARG A 459 2.89 -27.60 -4.50
CA ARG A 459 3.94 -28.06 -3.56
C ARG A 459 3.46 -27.98 -2.10
N ARG A 460 2.59 -27.02 -1.79
CA ARG A 460 2.07 -26.77 -0.43
C ARG A 460 0.85 -27.64 -0.12
N GLU A 461 -0.06 -27.90 -1.05
CA GLU A 461 -1.18 -28.85 -0.85
C GLU A 461 -0.71 -30.29 -0.57
N GLY A 462 0.43 -30.69 -1.13
CA GLY A 462 1.09 -31.97 -0.77
C GLY A 462 1.83 -31.95 0.57
N ALA A 463 2.18 -30.77 1.09
CA ALA A 463 3.01 -30.59 2.30
C ALA A 463 2.23 -30.10 3.54
N VAL A 464 1.00 -29.59 3.39
CA VAL A 464 0.14 -29.10 4.50
C VAL A 464 -0.66 -30.25 5.13
N LYS A 465 0.00 -31.39 5.34
CA LYS A 465 -0.44 -32.46 6.25
C LYS A 465 0.76 -33.05 6.99
N PHE A 466 1.58 -32.24 7.65
CA PHE A 466 2.67 -32.79 8.47
C PHE A 466 2.77 -32.16 9.86
N ALA A 467 2.38 -32.97 10.83
CA ALA A 467 2.35 -32.75 12.28
C ALA A 467 3.74 -32.64 12.94
N GLY A 468 4.66 -31.87 12.35
CA GLY A 468 6.10 -31.86 12.72
C GLY A 468 6.70 -30.53 13.20
N GLY A 469 5.89 -29.48 13.43
CA GLY A 469 6.40 -28.12 13.73
C GLY A 469 6.15 -27.56 15.14
N ASP A 470 5.46 -28.29 16.02
CA ASP A 470 4.96 -27.77 17.30
C ASP A 470 6.10 -27.28 18.23
N TRP A 471 7.18 -28.07 18.37
CA TRP A 471 8.24 -27.77 19.34
C TRP A 471 9.11 -26.56 18.96
N MET A 472 9.36 -26.32 17.66
CA MET A 472 10.15 -25.15 17.21
C MET A 472 9.37 -23.86 17.46
N ARG A 473 8.07 -23.90 17.15
CA ARG A 473 7.15 -22.80 17.40
C ARG A 473 7.05 -22.48 18.89
N GLU A 474 6.89 -23.51 19.71
CA GLU A 474 6.78 -23.35 21.17
C GLU A 474 8.08 -22.78 21.77
N LEU A 475 9.24 -23.21 21.28
CA LEU A 475 10.54 -22.66 21.68
C LEU A 475 10.70 -21.18 21.30
N VAL A 476 10.31 -20.81 20.07
CA VAL A 476 10.37 -19.41 19.59
C VAL A 476 9.40 -18.52 20.35
N ASP A 477 8.17 -18.99 20.59
CA ASP A 477 7.16 -18.28 21.38
C ASP A 477 7.63 -18.09 22.84
N GLU A 478 8.14 -19.14 23.49
CA GLU A 478 8.64 -19.06 24.88
C GLU A 478 9.83 -18.09 25.00
N ALA A 479 10.73 -18.10 24.02
CA ALA A 479 11.86 -17.18 23.96
C ALA A 479 11.42 -15.73 23.75
N ALA A 480 10.47 -15.48 22.83
CA ALA A 480 9.92 -14.15 22.58
C ALA A 480 9.18 -13.60 23.82
N ILE A 481 8.36 -14.42 24.47
CA ILE A 481 7.61 -14.07 25.69
C ILE A 481 8.54 -13.73 26.86
N ARG A 482 9.70 -14.39 26.97
CA ARG A 482 10.74 -14.08 27.99
C ARG A 482 11.70 -12.96 27.60
N GLU A 483 11.50 -12.31 26.44
CA GLU A 483 12.45 -11.35 25.86
C GLU A 483 13.89 -11.92 25.74
N ASP A 484 14.03 -13.21 25.49
CA ASP A 484 15.33 -13.90 25.37
C ASP A 484 15.91 -13.75 23.95
N LEU A 485 16.51 -12.58 23.70
CA LEU A 485 17.11 -12.24 22.40
C LEU A 485 18.27 -13.18 22.04
N ASP A 486 19.11 -13.54 23.01
CA ASP A 486 20.21 -14.48 22.80
C ASP A 486 19.69 -15.87 22.36
N GLY A 487 18.61 -16.36 22.97
CA GLY A 487 17.93 -17.59 22.55
C GLY A 487 17.38 -17.54 21.12
N LEU A 488 16.74 -16.42 20.74
CA LEU A 488 16.24 -16.21 19.38
C LEU A 488 17.38 -16.16 18.35
N ILE A 489 18.47 -15.44 18.64
CA ILE A 489 19.64 -15.31 17.75
C ILE A 489 20.35 -16.67 17.61
N GLN A 490 20.51 -17.42 18.70
CA GLN A 490 21.11 -18.76 18.65
C GLN A 490 20.25 -19.74 17.85
N PHE A 491 18.92 -19.69 17.99
CA PHE A 491 18.01 -20.51 17.20
C PHE A 491 18.13 -20.24 15.69
N GLN A 492 18.26 -18.97 15.28
CA GLN A 492 18.49 -18.60 13.89
C GLN A 492 19.80 -19.17 13.33
N ARG A 493 20.87 -19.12 14.12
CA ARG A 493 22.21 -19.61 13.73
C ARG A 493 22.34 -21.13 13.77
N ARG A 494 21.52 -21.82 14.57
CA ARG A 494 21.58 -23.28 14.73
C ARG A 494 21.23 -24.01 13.43
N SER A 495 22.03 -25.01 13.07
CA SER A 495 21.65 -25.99 12.05
C SER A 495 20.67 -26.99 12.65
N ILE A 496 19.45 -27.06 12.10
CA ILE A 496 18.40 -27.98 12.54
C ILE A 496 18.15 -28.97 11.40
N GLU A 497 18.23 -30.26 11.71
CA GLU A 497 17.89 -31.33 10.78
C GLU A 497 16.37 -31.45 10.69
N GLY A 498 15.80 -31.35 9.48
CA GLY A 498 14.35 -31.36 9.26
C GLY A 498 13.97 -30.79 7.88
N ASP A 499 12.67 -30.57 7.67
CA ASP A 499 12.20 -29.90 6.46
C ASP A 499 12.75 -28.47 6.39
N SER A 500 13.53 -28.19 5.34
CA SER A 500 14.14 -26.89 5.09
C SER A 500 13.14 -25.74 5.04
N ALA A 501 11.90 -25.98 4.58
CA ALA A 501 10.86 -24.96 4.50
C ALA A 501 10.33 -24.58 5.89
N LEU A 502 10.01 -25.57 6.72
CA LEU A 502 9.56 -25.37 8.10
C LEU A 502 10.62 -24.70 8.97
N VAL A 503 11.87 -25.18 8.88
CA VAL A 503 13.00 -24.56 9.60
C VAL A 503 13.19 -23.12 9.14
N ARG A 504 13.06 -22.83 7.84
CA ARG A 504 13.16 -21.45 7.32
C ARG A 504 12.01 -20.57 7.81
N HIS A 505 10.80 -21.11 7.88
CA HIS A 505 9.63 -20.39 8.40
C HIS A 505 9.79 -20.02 9.87
N GLU A 506 10.14 -20.99 10.73
CA GLU A 506 10.30 -20.74 12.17
C GLU A 506 11.54 -19.88 12.45
N LYS A 507 12.60 -19.95 11.63
CA LYS A 507 13.73 -19.00 11.70
C LYS A 507 13.33 -17.58 11.28
N ALA A 508 12.52 -17.42 10.24
CA ALA A 508 11.99 -16.12 9.84
C ALA A 508 11.10 -15.53 10.94
N ARG A 509 10.28 -16.37 11.60
CA ARG A 509 9.48 -15.98 12.77
C ARG A 509 10.35 -15.58 13.97
N ALA A 510 11.42 -16.32 14.26
CA ALA A 510 12.39 -15.95 15.30
C ALA A 510 13.06 -14.60 15.01
N HIS A 511 13.44 -14.36 13.75
CA HIS A 511 14.04 -13.09 13.33
C HIS A 511 13.04 -11.91 13.37
N MET A 512 11.78 -12.16 12.99
CA MET A 512 10.68 -11.21 13.15
C MET A 512 10.55 -10.76 14.62
N TRP A 513 10.50 -11.72 15.56
CA TRP A 513 10.40 -11.42 16.99
C TRP A 513 11.63 -10.69 17.53
N GLU A 514 12.83 -11.11 17.15
CA GLU A 514 14.08 -10.44 17.52
C GLU A 514 14.05 -8.96 17.11
N LEU A 515 13.72 -8.67 15.85
CA LEU A 515 13.68 -7.31 15.33
C LEU A 515 12.57 -6.46 15.98
N ALA A 516 11.41 -7.06 16.24
CA ALA A 516 10.29 -6.38 16.90
C ALA A 516 10.63 -5.99 18.34
N LEU A 517 11.19 -6.92 19.13
CA LEU A 517 11.62 -6.69 20.51
C LEU A 517 12.72 -5.62 20.63
N ARG A 518 13.57 -5.51 19.61
CA ARG A 518 14.61 -4.47 19.52
C ARG A 518 14.07 -3.11 19.05
N GLY A 519 12.81 -3.03 18.62
CA GLY A 519 12.20 -1.83 18.06
C GLY A 519 12.67 -1.48 16.65
N LEU A 520 13.24 -2.45 15.92
CA LEU A 520 13.71 -2.30 14.53
C LEU A 520 12.56 -2.43 13.52
N TRP A 521 11.54 -1.59 13.67
CA TRP A 521 10.21 -1.77 13.08
C TRP A 521 10.15 -1.94 11.56
N PRO A 522 10.84 -1.14 10.71
CA PRO A 522 10.78 -1.36 9.26
C PRO A 522 11.29 -2.75 8.85
N LYS A 523 12.37 -3.23 9.50
CA LYS A 523 12.90 -4.57 9.24
C LYS A 523 11.96 -5.64 9.78
N ALA A 524 11.40 -5.43 10.97
CA ALA A 524 10.41 -6.35 11.54
C ALA A 524 9.16 -6.48 10.66
N ILE A 525 8.69 -5.39 10.04
CA ILE A 525 7.56 -5.41 9.09
C ILE A 525 7.92 -6.21 7.83
N GLU A 526 9.14 -6.05 7.30
CA GLU A 526 9.60 -6.82 6.14
C GLU A 526 9.63 -8.32 6.44
N GLU A 527 10.18 -8.71 7.59
CA GLU A 527 10.19 -10.11 8.03
C GLU A 527 8.78 -10.64 8.34
N ALA A 528 7.93 -9.86 9.00
CA ALA A 528 6.54 -10.23 9.26
C ALA A 528 5.76 -10.43 7.95
N ARG A 529 5.99 -9.58 6.94
CA ARG A 529 5.42 -9.76 5.60
C ARG A 529 5.94 -11.02 4.90
N LYS A 530 7.20 -11.40 5.12
CA LYS A 530 7.74 -12.69 4.62
C LYS A 530 7.08 -13.87 5.30
N VAL A 531 6.91 -13.83 6.63
CA VAL A 531 6.20 -14.87 7.40
C VAL A 531 4.74 -14.98 6.93
N LEU A 532 4.05 -13.86 6.72
CA LEU A 532 2.68 -13.81 6.18
C LEU A 532 2.59 -14.41 4.77
N ALA A 533 3.51 -14.04 3.89
CA ALA A 533 3.53 -14.54 2.51
C ALA A 533 3.77 -16.07 2.47
N GLN A 534 4.63 -16.57 3.36
CA GLN A 534 4.89 -18.00 3.54
C GLN A 534 3.66 -18.73 4.11
N ALA A 535 2.95 -18.12 5.06
CA ALA A 535 1.73 -18.66 5.68
C ALA A 535 0.46 -18.52 4.82
N GLY A 536 0.56 -18.10 3.55
CA GLY A 536 -0.60 -17.94 2.67
C GLY A 536 -1.52 -16.77 3.06
N GLY A 537 -1.05 -15.85 3.90
CA GLY A 537 -1.83 -14.76 4.47
C GLY A 537 -2.52 -15.12 5.78
N GLU A 538 -2.53 -16.39 6.21
CA GLU A 538 -3.23 -16.89 7.40
C GLU A 538 -2.33 -16.93 8.65
N ASP A 539 -1.74 -15.79 9.03
CA ASP A 539 -0.98 -15.66 10.29
C ASP A 539 -1.34 -14.35 11.01
N ASP A 540 -2.27 -14.44 11.97
CA ASP A 540 -2.79 -13.27 12.70
C ASP A 540 -1.69 -12.56 13.51
N VAL A 541 -0.74 -13.33 14.09
CA VAL A 541 0.40 -12.79 14.84
C VAL A 541 1.26 -11.92 13.94
N ALA A 542 1.62 -12.43 12.76
CA ALA A 542 2.43 -11.66 11.82
C ALA A 542 1.68 -10.43 11.28
N ARG A 543 0.35 -10.48 11.10
CA ARG A 543 -0.46 -9.29 10.76
C ARG A 543 -0.47 -8.26 11.89
N MET A 544 -0.62 -8.70 13.15
CA MET A 544 -0.54 -7.81 14.31
C MET A 544 0.83 -7.16 14.43
N ILE A 545 1.92 -7.89 14.19
CA ILE A 545 3.28 -7.29 14.15
C ILE A 545 3.40 -6.23 13.05
N VAL A 546 2.81 -6.45 11.88
CA VAL A 546 2.74 -5.43 10.82
C VAL A 546 1.97 -4.20 11.28
N ALA A 547 0.83 -4.39 11.95
CA ALA A 547 0.02 -3.29 12.49
C ALA A 547 0.79 -2.48 13.56
N VAL A 548 1.40 -3.16 14.54
CA VAL A 548 2.23 -2.53 15.58
C VAL A 548 3.40 -1.77 14.96
N GLY A 549 4.07 -2.38 13.98
CA GLY A 549 5.15 -1.73 13.24
C GLY A 549 4.70 -0.46 12.50
N TYR A 550 3.50 -0.45 11.94
CA TYR A 550 2.93 0.77 11.34
C TYR A 550 2.57 1.82 12.36
N MET A 551 2.01 1.45 13.52
CA MET A 551 1.76 2.38 14.63
C MET A 551 3.05 3.03 15.11
N ALA A 552 4.09 2.23 15.33
CA ALA A 552 5.41 2.67 15.74
C ALA A 552 6.08 3.56 14.67
N SER A 553 5.88 3.26 13.39
CA SER A 553 6.37 4.05 12.25
C SER A 553 5.49 5.26 11.90
N ARG A 554 4.49 5.57 12.74
CA ARG A 554 3.57 6.72 12.58
C ARG A 554 2.74 6.69 11.29
N ARG A 555 2.36 5.49 10.84
CA ARG A 555 1.48 5.23 9.69
C ARG A 555 0.15 4.63 10.17
N LEU A 556 -0.62 5.41 10.91
CA LEU A 556 -1.84 4.93 11.57
C LEU A 556 -2.91 4.41 10.59
N ASP A 557 -3.03 5.01 9.42
CA ASP A 557 -3.99 4.56 8.38
C ASP A 557 -3.70 3.11 7.94
N ALA A 558 -2.43 2.79 7.68
CA ALA A 558 -2.01 1.44 7.31
C ALA A 558 -2.09 0.44 8.48
N ALA A 559 -1.94 0.92 9.72
CA ALA A 559 -2.15 0.09 10.90
C ALA A 559 -3.63 -0.31 11.06
N ARG A 560 -4.57 0.63 10.87
CA ARG A 560 -6.02 0.34 10.90
C ARG A 560 -6.42 -0.69 9.84
N GLU A 561 -5.87 -0.57 8.64
CA GLU A 561 -6.10 -1.53 7.55
C GLU A 561 -5.55 -2.92 7.88
N ALA A 562 -4.35 -3.00 8.45
CA ALA A 562 -3.76 -4.28 8.87
C ALA A 562 -4.54 -4.97 10.00
N LEU A 563 -5.21 -4.21 10.88
CA LEU A 563 -6.06 -4.73 11.94
C LEU A 563 -7.48 -5.09 11.46
N HIS A 564 -7.89 -4.63 10.28
CA HIS A 564 -9.23 -4.83 9.77
C HIS A 564 -9.51 -6.32 9.53
N GLY A 565 -10.56 -6.85 10.17
CA GLY A 565 -10.95 -8.26 10.06
C GLY A 565 -10.19 -9.22 10.99
N LEU A 566 -9.32 -8.72 11.88
CA LEU A 566 -8.74 -9.49 12.98
C LEU A 566 -9.58 -9.43 14.27
N GLN A 567 -10.47 -8.44 14.38
CA GLN A 567 -11.38 -8.28 15.52
C GLN A 567 -12.43 -9.40 15.49
N GLN A 568 -12.46 -10.24 16.51
CA GLN A 568 -13.40 -11.35 16.64
C GLN A 568 -14.37 -11.06 17.80
N PRO A 569 -15.66 -11.40 17.66
CA PRO A 569 -16.66 -11.07 18.68
C PRO A 569 -16.50 -11.82 20.03
N GLU A 570 -15.63 -12.84 20.15
CA GLU A 570 -15.41 -13.57 21.42
C GLU A 570 -13.95 -14.03 21.61
N GLY A 571 -13.33 -13.67 22.74
CA GLY A 571 -12.25 -14.42 23.41
C GLY A 571 -10.79 -14.01 23.16
N TYR A 572 -10.48 -13.14 22.18
CA TYR A 572 -9.11 -12.68 21.91
C TYR A 572 -9.04 -11.17 21.74
N ASP A 573 -8.61 -10.48 22.80
CA ASP A 573 -8.78 -9.03 22.92
C ASP A 573 -7.61 -8.21 22.37
N GLU A 574 -6.45 -8.82 22.13
CA GLU A 574 -5.25 -8.10 21.66
C GLU A 574 -5.51 -7.28 20.37
N PRO A 575 -6.18 -7.80 19.33
CA PRO A 575 -6.52 -7.00 18.14
C PRO A 575 -7.38 -5.78 18.44
N GLU A 576 -8.29 -5.87 19.42
CA GLU A 576 -9.16 -4.78 19.84
C GLU A 576 -8.39 -3.73 20.65
N LEU A 577 -7.53 -4.17 21.58
CA LEU A 577 -6.61 -3.30 22.31
C LEU A 577 -5.64 -2.57 21.37
N LEU A 578 -5.13 -3.25 20.35
CA LEU A 578 -4.28 -2.64 19.32
C LEU A 578 -5.05 -1.60 18.51
N ALA A 579 -6.31 -1.86 18.18
CA ALA A 579 -7.17 -0.90 17.51
C ALA A 579 -7.44 0.33 18.41
N PHE A 580 -7.75 0.11 19.69
CA PHE A 580 -7.91 1.17 20.68
C PHE A 580 -6.65 2.05 20.77
N VAL A 581 -5.47 1.45 20.92
CA VAL A 581 -4.20 2.20 20.99
C VAL A 581 -3.93 2.94 19.67
N CYS A 582 -4.26 2.36 18.53
CA CYS A 582 -4.15 3.00 17.22
C CYS A 582 -5.05 4.24 17.10
N GLU A 583 -6.28 4.18 17.60
CA GLU A 583 -7.20 5.31 17.63
C GLU A 583 -6.80 6.35 18.66
N TRP A 584 -6.33 5.91 19.83
CA TRP A 584 -5.81 6.79 20.87
C TRP A 584 -4.61 7.61 20.39
N LEU A 585 -3.72 7.00 19.61
CA LEU A 585 -2.57 7.66 19.00
C LEU A 585 -2.93 8.82 18.05
N ASP A 586 -4.17 8.88 17.56
CA ASP A 586 -4.69 9.93 16.70
C ASP A 586 -5.65 10.86 17.47
N PRO A 587 -5.16 11.97 18.06
CA PRO A 587 -6.00 12.90 18.81
C PRO A 587 -6.93 13.75 17.93
N TRP A 588 -6.81 13.68 16.60
CA TRP A 588 -7.57 14.55 15.70
C TRP A 588 -8.67 13.82 14.92
N GLN A 589 -8.49 12.53 14.63
CA GLN A 589 -9.48 11.72 13.90
C GLN A 589 -9.91 10.47 14.68
N GLY A 590 -9.20 10.08 15.74
CA GLY A 590 -9.57 8.93 16.57
C GLY A 590 -10.83 9.20 17.38
N MET A 591 -11.67 8.18 17.55
CA MET A 591 -12.99 8.28 18.18
C MET A 591 -13.01 7.63 19.56
N VAL A 592 -11.92 7.73 20.32
CA VAL A 592 -11.87 7.19 21.69
C VAL A 592 -12.55 8.16 22.65
N THR A 593 -13.62 7.68 23.29
CA THR A 593 -14.41 8.34 24.32
C THR A 593 -14.01 7.84 25.72
N ASP A 594 -14.49 8.53 26.75
CA ASP A 594 -14.26 8.09 28.13
C ASP A 594 -14.98 6.76 28.42
N ASP A 595 -16.09 6.47 27.72
CA ASP A 595 -16.82 5.19 27.80
C ASP A 595 -15.96 4.00 27.35
N ASP A 596 -15.12 4.19 26.33
CA ASP A 596 -14.21 3.14 25.85
C ASP A 596 -13.14 2.76 26.90
N PHE A 597 -12.80 3.66 27.83
CA PHE A 597 -11.89 3.31 28.94
C PHE A 597 -12.57 2.39 29.97
N TRP A 598 -13.88 2.50 30.14
CA TRP A 598 -14.65 1.64 31.03
C TRP A 598 -14.72 0.21 30.49
N ASP A 599 -14.81 0.03 29.18
CA ASP A 599 -14.81 -1.30 28.55
C ASP A 599 -13.51 -2.08 28.78
N TRP A 600 -12.42 -1.40 29.10
CA TRP A 600 -11.09 -1.99 29.38
C TRP A 600 -10.60 -1.76 30.81
N GLU A 601 -11.52 -1.56 31.76
CA GLU A 601 -11.18 -1.41 33.17
C GLU A 601 -10.39 -2.64 33.67
N ASN A 602 -9.32 -2.41 34.42
CA ASN A 602 -8.38 -3.44 34.91
C ASN A 602 -7.51 -4.11 33.83
N ASN A 603 -7.35 -3.52 32.63
CA ASN A 603 -6.36 -3.97 31.67
C ASN A 603 -5.00 -3.31 31.89
N SER A 604 -3.93 -4.11 32.00
CA SER A 604 -2.57 -3.62 32.27
C SER A 604 -2.03 -2.68 31.18
N CYS A 605 -2.41 -2.87 29.91
CA CYS A 605 -2.04 -1.98 28.80
C CYS A 605 -2.64 -0.58 28.97
N ILE A 606 -3.93 -0.51 29.31
CA ILE A 606 -4.67 0.74 29.47
C ILE A 606 -4.23 1.49 30.72
N ASP A 607 -4.03 0.79 31.83
CA ASP A 607 -3.52 1.38 33.07
C ASP A 607 -2.11 1.96 32.89
N HIS A 608 -1.24 1.26 32.13
CA HIS A 608 0.07 1.79 31.76
C HIS A 608 -0.04 3.05 30.89
N LEU A 609 -0.94 3.07 29.91
CA LEU A 609 -1.21 4.23 29.07
C LEU A 609 -1.68 5.44 29.91
N GLN A 610 -2.62 5.23 30.84
CA GLN A 610 -3.02 6.27 31.78
C GLN A 610 -1.86 6.73 32.67
N GLY A 611 -1.04 5.80 33.16
CA GLY A 611 0.19 6.09 33.90
C GLY A 611 1.17 6.97 33.13
N LEU A 612 1.40 6.68 31.84
CA LEU A 612 2.22 7.51 30.94
C LEU A 612 1.66 8.92 30.80
N MET A 613 0.34 9.08 30.70
CA MET A 613 -0.30 10.39 30.62
C MET A 613 -0.15 11.18 31.92
N ARG A 614 -0.26 10.53 33.09
CA ARG A 614 0.00 11.15 34.40
C ARG A 614 1.46 11.59 34.52
N MET A 615 2.41 10.73 34.12
CA MET A 615 3.84 11.07 34.07
C MET A 615 4.12 12.26 33.15
N LEU A 616 3.55 12.27 31.94
CA LEU A 616 3.71 13.36 30.98
C LEU A 616 3.10 14.69 31.47
N ARG A 617 1.93 14.65 32.14
CA ARG A 617 1.29 15.83 32.75
C ARG A 617 2.20 16.55 33.75
N GLY A 618 3.03 15.80 34.47
CA GLY A 618 3.90 16.30 35.52
C GLY A 618 5.38 16.37 35.20
N TRP A 619 5.84 15.83 34.07
CA TRP A 619 7.23 15.42 33.89
C TRP A 619 7.74 14.55 35.06
N GLN A 620 6.87 13.70 35.59
CA GLN A 620 7.21 12.82 36.71
C GLN A 620 7.87 11.53 36.21
N PRO A 621 8.81 10.94 36.97
CA PRO A 621 9.51 9.74 36.56
C PRO A 621 8.71 8.45 36.83
N SER A 622 7.75 8.49 37.74
CA SER A 622 6.81 7.43 38.07
C SER A 622 5.47 8.04 38.48
N PRO A 623 4.34 7.32 38.32
CA PRO A 623 3.08 7.69 38.96
C PRO A 623 3.19 7.57 40.50
N ASN A 624 2.24 8.17 41.22
CA ASN A 624 2.17 8.08 42.69
C ASN A 624 1.45 6.82 43.19
N ASP A 625 0.65 6.18 42.33
CA ASP A 625 -0.16 5.02 42.66
C ASP A 625 0.64 3.74 42.36
N ASP A 626 0.57 2.76 43.25
CA ASP A 626 1.12 1.43 42.98
C ASP A 626 0.27 0.73 41.91
N SER A 627 0.93 0.02 41.00
CA SER A 627 0.27 -0.74 39.95
C SER A 627 -0.54 -1.90 40.53
N ILE A 628 -1.80 -2.04 40.12
CA ILE A 628 -2.68 -3.15 40.52
C ILE A 628 -2.16 -4.49 39.94
N HIS A 629 -1.56 -4.45 38.75
CA HIS A 629 -1.12 -5.63 37.99
C HIS A 629 0.32 -6.05 38.29
N GLN A 630 0.58 -7.37 38.23
CA GLN A 630 1.92 -7.95 38.38
C GLN A 630 2.48 -8.58 37.08
N ASP A 631 1.81 -8.30 35.96
CA ASP A 631 2.10 -8.85 34.64
C ASP A 631 3.43 -8.36 34.05
N ARG A 632 3.88 -9.03 32.99
CA ARG A 632 5.12 -8.65 32.28
C ARG A 632 5.07 -7.24 31.72
N LEU A 633 3.93 -6.81 31.17
CA LEU A 633 3.78 -5.45 30.65
C LEU A 633 4.10 -4.41 31.73
N THR A 634 3.57 -4.60 32.94
CA THR A 634 3.84 -3.73 34.09
C THR A 634 5.32 -3.74 34.49
N ARG A 635 5.97 -4.90 34.46
CA ARG A 635 7.43 -5.00 34.74
C ARG A 635 8.25 -4.25 33.70
N VAL A 636 7.91 -4.38 32.42
CA VAL A 636 8.56 -3.63 31.33
C VAL A 636 8.31 -2.13 31.45
N ALA A 637 7.11 -1.72 31.86
CA ALA A 637 6.80 -0.32 32.16
C ALA A 637 7.69 0.24 33.29
N GLN A 638 7.90 -0.53 34.36
CA GLN A 638 8.75 -0.15 35.49
C GLN A 638 10.23 0.02 35.09
N LEU A 639 10.74 -0.70 34.09
CA LEU A 639 12.09 -0.47 33.54
C LEU A 639 12.23 0.94 32.93
N SER A 640 11.19 1.42 32.26
CA SER A 640 11.14 2.79 31.74
C SER A 640 11.16 3.81 32.89
N MET A 641 10.42 3.54 33.97
CA MET A 641 10.44 4.38 35.18
C MET A 641 11.84 4.46 35.80
N ILE A 642 12.59 3.35 35.88
CA ILE A 642 13.99 3.35 36.35
C ILE A 642 14.84 4.30 35.49
N SER A 643 14.71 4.25 34.16
CA SER A 643 15.41 5.15 33.25
C SER A 643 15.13 6.63 33.55
N LEU A 644 13.87 6.97 33.83
CA LEU A 644 13.44 8.33 34.16
C LEU A 644 13.89 8.76 35.56
N MET A 645 13.85 7.86 36.55
CA MET A 645 14.35 8.12 37.90
C MET A 645 15.85 8.41 37.90
N ARG A 646 16.64 7.64 37.13
CA ARG A 646 18.07 7.90 36.89
C ARG A 646 18.30 9.29 36.28
N ALA A 647 17.54 9.64 35.24
CA ALA A 647 17.63 10.95 34.59
C ALA A 647 17.24 12.10 35.54
N GLN A 648 16.30 11.85 36.46
CA GLN A 648 15.87 12.81 37.48
C GLN A 648 16.66 12.74 38.80
N ARG A 649 17.77 12.00 38.82
CA ARG A 649 18.69 11.91 39.98
C ARG A 649 18.06 11.33 41.25
N LYS A 650 17.15 10.37 41.08
CA LYS A 650 16.57 9.54 42.14
C LYS A 650 17.23 8.16 42.13
N HIS A 651 18.54 8.12 42.42
CA HIS A 651 19.35 6.91 42.23
C HIS A 651 19.00 5.79 43.21
N ASP A 652 18.61 6.13 44.44
CA ASP A 652 18.25 5.16 45.46
C ASP A 652 16.92 4.47 45.13
N ASP A 653 15.86 5.26 44.85
CA ASP A 653 14.56 4.75 44.37
C ASP A 653 14.72 3.89 43.10
N ALA A 654 15.58 4.33 42.17
CA ALA A 654 15.84 3.61 40.92
C ALA A 654 16.54 2.26 41.17
N LEU A 655 17.50 2.22 42.09
CA LEU A 655 18.19 0.98 42.46
C LEU A 655 17.23 0.03 43.17
N GLU A 656 16.46 0.52 44.14
CA GLU A 656 15.48 -0.30 44.88
C GLU A 656 14.46 -0.95 43.94
N LEU A 657 13.88 -0.17 43.02
CA LEU A 657 12.94 -0.68 42.02
C LEU A 657 13.61 -1.71 41.09
N SER A 658 14.87 -1.48 40.68
CA SER A 658 15.60 -2.45 39.86
C SER A 658 15.86 -3.79 40.59
N LEU A 659 16.18 -3.74 41.89
CA LEU A 659 16.39 -4.93 42.70
C LEU A 659 15.07 -5.67 42.96
N LYS A 660 13.96 -4.94 43.13
CA LYS A 660 12.60 -5.53 43.20
C LYS A 660 12.27 -6.31 41.92
N LEU A 661 12.50 -5.72 40.75
CA LEU A 661 12.28 -6.40 39.47
C LEU A 661 13.13 -7.67 39.31
N ILE A 662 14.37 -7.68 39.81
CA ILE A 662 15.22 -8.89 39.80
C ILE A 662 14.68 -9.97 40.74
N ARG A 663 14.07 -9.61 41.87
CA ARG A 663 13.40 -10.58 42.77
C ARG A 663 12.19 -11.22 42.07
N ASP A 664 11.43 -10.42 41.33
CA ASP A 664 10.23 -10.86 40.62
C ASP A 664 10.56 -11.67 39.35
N GLU A 665 11.67 -11.35 38.68
CA GLU A 665 12.17 -12.05 37.49
C GLU A 665 13.71 -12.25 37.52
N PRO A 666 14.21 -13.29 38.21
CA PRO A 666 15.64 -13.51 38.41
C PRO A 666 16.45 -13.75 37.12
N THR A 667 15.82 -14.29 36.08
CA THR A 667 16.45 -14.55 34.76
C THR A 667 16.36 -13.37 33.81
N GLY A 668 15.69 -12.27 34.18
CA GLY A 668 15.47 -11.13 33.29
C GLY A 668 16.77 -10.37 32.99
N VAL A 669 17.10 -10.20 31.72
CA VAL A 669 18.29 -9.47 31.26
C VAL A 669 18.17 -7.97 31.54
N ARG A 670 17.07 -7.33 31.13
CA ARG A 670 16.88 -5.88 31.30
C ARG A 670 16.86 -5.41 32.77
N PRO A 671 16.20 -6.10 33.73
CA PRO A 671 16.29 -5.75 35.15
C PRO A 671 17.73 -5.76 35.70
N ARG A 672 18.53 -6.77 35.32
CA ARG A 672 19.96 -6.85 35.71
C ARG A 672 20.78 -5.73 35.07
N ILE A 673 20.54 -5.42 33.79
CA ILE A 673 21.17 -4.26 33.13
C ILE A 673 20.79 -2.96 33.85
N ALA A 674 19.52 -2.79 34.23
CA ALA A 674 19.04 -1.63 34.95
C ALA A 674 19.73 -1.47 36.31
N ALA A 675 19.87 -2.55 37.09
CA ALA A 675 20.60 -2.53 38.35
C ALA A 675 22.09 -2.18 38.17
N SER A 676 22.75 -2.76 37.16
CA SER A 676 24.14 -2.42 36.82
C SER A 676 24.29 -0.93 36.48
N LEU A 677 23.37 -0.38 35.67
CA LEU A 677 23.35 1.04 35.31
C LEU A 677 23.06 1.97 36.52
N CYS A 678 22.20 1.56 37.46
CA CYS A 678 21.96 2.30 38.70
C CYS A 678 23.19 2.30 39.63
N LEU A 679 23.93 1.19 39.72
CA LEU A 679 25.17 1.09 40.50
C LEU A 679 26.27 1.99 39.92
N ILE A 680 26.37 2.08 38.59
CA ILE A 680 27.22 3.04 37.87
C ILE A 680 26.87 4.49 38.28
N ASP A 681 25.58 4.83 38.41
CA ASP A 681 25.18 6.19 38.80
C ASP A 681 25.52 6.52 40.26
N LYS A 682 25.46 5.53 41.17
CA LYS A 682 25.89 5.69 42.58
C LYS A 682 27.41 5.75 42.73
N GLY A 683 28.13 5.10 41.83
CA GLY A 683 29.59 5.04 41.81
C GLY A 683 30.19 3.70 42.27
N ASP A 684 29.36 2.66 42.36
CA ASP A 684 29.77 1.28 42.66
C ASP A 684 30.03 0.51 41.34
N TRP A 685 31.24 0.66 40.82
CA TRP A 685 31.62 0.13 39.51
C TRP A 685 31.92 -1.37 39.53
N HIS A 686 32.47 -1.87 40.65
CA HIS A 686 32.86 -3.28 40.76
C HIS A 686 31.63 -4.17 40.89
N SER A 687 30.60 -3.73 41.62
CA SER A 687 29.33 -4.45 41.65
C SER A 687 28.61 -4.41 40.32
N ALA A 688 28.62 -3.26 39.63
CA ALA A 688 28.07 -3.16 38.27
C ALA A 688 28.76 -4.15 37.31
N ARG A 689 30.09 -4.32 37.44
CA ARG A 689 30.88 -5.28 36.66
C ARG A 689 30.60 -6.74 37.04
N SER A 690 30.38 -7.03 38.32
CA SER A 690 29.97 -8.37 38.79
C SER A 690 28.65 -8.81 38.13
N ILE A 691 27.68 -7.90 38.01
CA ILE A 691 26.42 -8.17 37.29
C ILE A 691 26.68 -8.39 35.79
N LEU A 692 27.58 -7.62 35.18
CA LEU A 692 27.94 -7.82 33.77
C LEU A 692 28.59 -9.20 33.54
N THR A 693 29.51 -9.63 34.42
CA THR A 693 30.16 -10.94 34.28
C THR A 693 29.14 -12.08 34.37
N GLU A 694 28.16 -11.92 35.25
CA GLU A 694 27.03 -12.83 35.36
C GLU A 694 26.18 -12.87 34.07
N LEU A 695 25.84 -11.71 33.50
CA LEU A 695 25.08 -11.62 32.25
C LEU A 695 25.83 -12.20 31.05
N LYS A 696 27.16 -12.07 31.00
CA LYS A 696 27.99 -12.67 29.94
C LYS A 696 28.02 -14.19 29.99
N GLU A 697 27.84 -14.78 31.18
CA GLU A 697 27.74 -16.23 31.33
C GLU A 697 26.39 -16.76 30.81
N SER A 698 25.30 -16.03 31.04
CA SER A 698 23.96 -16.47 30.64
C SER A 698 23.55 -16.05 29.23
N ASP A 699 23.89 -14.83 28.80
CA ASP A 699 23.35 -14.15 27.61
C ASP A 699 24.44 -13.43 26.79
N PRO A 700 25.46 -14.14 26.29
CA PRO A 700 26.63 -13.52 25.66
C PRO A 700 26.33 -12.86 24.30
N GLN A 701 25.33 -13.31 23.53
CA GLN A 701 25.00 -12.73 22.22
C GLN A 701 23.89 -11.67 22.28
N ASP A 702 23.33 -11.37 23.46
CA ASP A 702 22.28 -10.35 23.57
C ASP A 702 22.87 -8.95 23.27
N PRO A 703 22.36 -8.21 22.26
CA PRO A 703 22.86 -6.88 21.91
C PRO A 703 22.83 -5.88 23.08
N ARG A 704 21.90 -6.04 24.02
CA ARG A 704 21.77 -5.19 25.21
C ARG A 704 22.90 -5.45 26.21
N VAL A 705 23.33 -6.70 26.36
CA VAL A 705 24.47 -7.10 27.22
C VAL A 705 25.78 -6.64 26.60
N LEU A 706 25.91 -6.78 25.28
CA LEU A 706 27.04 -6.22 24.52
C LEU A 706 27.14 -4.70 24.71
N ALA A 707 26.01 -3.98 24.64
CA ALA A 707 25.98 -2.55 24.92
C ALA A 707 26.33 -2.20 26.38
N LEU A 708 25.88 -2.98 27.36
CA LEU A 708 26.31 -2.77 28.76
C LEU A 708 27.83 -2.98 28.90
N SER A 709 28.39 -3.97 28.19
CA SER A 709 29.83 -4.23 28.23
C SER A 709 30.65 -3.08 27.64
N SER A 710 30.17 -2.45 26.57
CA SER A 710 30.80 -1.26 25.99
C SER A 710 30.66 -0.03 26.89
N ILE A 711 29.50 0.12 27.56
CA ILE A 711 29.28 1.17 28.58
C ILE A 711 30.26 1.01 29.75
N LEU A 712 30.54 -0.22 30.16
CA LEU A 712 31.47 -0.54 31.23
C LEU A 712 32.94 -0.54 30.80
N GLY A 713 33.24 -0.22 29.53
CA GLY A 713 34.61 0.01 29.03
C GLY A 713 35.29 -1.21 28.40
N GLN A 714 34.53 -2.17 27.87
CA GLN A 714 35.06 -3.25 27.03
C GLN A 714 34.87 -2.92 25.55
N VAL A 715 35.85 -3.29 24.72
CA VAL A 715 35.79 -3.06 23.26
C VAL A 715 34.86 -4.09 22.61
N VAL A 716 33.85 -3.63 21.90
CA VAL A 716 32.86 -4.43 21.18
C VAL A 716 32.55 -3.75 19.84
N ASP A 717 32.27 -4.54 18.81
CA ASP A 717 31.96 -4.04 17.47
C ASP A 717 30.65 -3.21 17.43
N GLU A 718 30.66 -2.13 16.66
CA GLU A 718 29.55 -1.17 16.53
C GLU A 718 28.46 -1.60 15.51
N GLU A 719 28.38 -2.88 15.15
CA GLU A 719 27.42 -3.36 14.15
C GLU A 719 25.97 -3.29 14.66
N GLU A 720 25.79 -3.65 15.93
CA GLU A 720 24.50 -3.68 16.61
C GLU A 720 24.04 -2.28 17.06
N MET A 721 22.74 -2.02 16.95
CA MET A 721 22.15 -0.71 17.26
C MET A 721 22.44 -0.28 18.70
N GLU A 722 22.29 -1.19 19.65
CA GLU A 722 22.41 -0.96 21.08
C GLU A 722 23.82 -0.52 21.46
N VAL A 723 24.84 -1.12 20.82
CA VAL A 723 26.26 -0.75 20.99
C VAL A 723 26.57 0.57 20.29
N ALA A 724 26.08 0.73 19.05
CA ALA A 724 26.25 1.93 18.25
C ALA A 724 25.67 3.19 18.94
N LEU A 725 24.50 3.08 19.58
CA LEU A 725 23.89 4.17 20.34
C LEU A 725 24.61 4.44 21.67
N ALA A 726 25.30 3.45 22.24
CA ALA A 726 26.04 3.61 23.50
C ALA A 726 27.39 4.32 23.31
N VAL A 727 28.17 3.90 22.30
CA VAL A 727 29.56 4.35 22.09
C VAL A 727 29.76 5.05 20.75
N GLY A 728 29.11 4.60 19.68
CA GLY A 728 29.37 5.05 18.31
C GLY A 728 29.25 6.56 18.06
N GLU A 729 30.01 7.03 17.07
CA GLU A 729 30.07 8.45 16.67
C GLU A 729 29.94 8.63 15.14
N GLY A 730 29.48 9.81 14.72
CA GLY A 730 29.53 10.25 13.31
C GLY A 730 28.32 9.90 12.43
N LYS A 731 28.52 9.94 11.10
CA LYS A 731 27.43 9.89 10.09
C LYS A 731 26.70 8.54 10.04
N LYS A 732 27.33 7.46 10.51
CA LYS A 732 26.77 6.10 10.53
C LYS A 732 25.49 6.01 11.38
N MET A 733 25.29 6.93 12.34
CA MET A 733 24.11 6.94 13.22
C MET A 733 22.81 7.32 12.52
N ARG A 734 22.87 7.99 11.36
CA ARG A 734 21.68 8.39 10.59
C ARG A 734 20.86 7.19 10.11
N LYS A 735 21.49 6.03 9.92
CA LYS A 735 20.83 4.75 9.57
C LYS A 735 19.76 4.38 10.62
N TRP A 736 20.03 4.62 11.90
CA TRP A 736 19.21 4.11 12.99
C TRP A 736 17.92 4.90 13.22
N ILE A 737 17.85 6.17 12.81
CA ILE A 737 16.61 6.98 12.92
C ILE A 737 15.45 6.37 12.14
N ASN A 738 15.73 5.86 10.95
CA ASN A 738 14.69 5.25 10.12
C ASN A 738 14.39 3.83 10.60
N SER A 739 15.40 3.07 11.02
CA SER A 739 15.20 1.68 11.43
C SER A 739 14.59 1.54 12.82
N ALA A 740 14.78 2.49 13.73
CA ALA A 740 14.29 2.43 15.12
C ALA A 740 13.44 3.67 15.46
N PRO A 741 12.22 3.79 14.92
CA PRO A 741 11.40 5.00 15.03
C PRO A 741 10.93 5.31 16.46
N VAL A 742 10.96 4.34 17.37
CA VAL A 742 10.54 4.48 18.78
C VAL A 742 11.67 4.86 19.73
N ASN A 743 12.93 4.70 19.32
CA ASN A 743 14.07 5.00 20.17
C ASN A 743 14.45 6.49 20.09
N ALA A 744 14.11 7.26 21.13
CA ALA A 744 14.36 8.69 21.16
C ALA A 744 15.85 9.07 21.12
N VAL A 745 16.74 8.22 21.64
CA VAL A 745 18.20 8.48 21.61
C VAL A 745 18.73 8.43 20.18
N ALA A 746 18.18 7.58 19.31
CA ALA A 746 18.55 7.53 17.90
C ALA A 746 18.29 8.88 17.19
N GLY A 747 17.20 9.58 17.52
CA GLY A 747 16.91 10.92 17.03
C GLY A 747 17.91 11.98 17.51
N LEU A 748 18.28 11.92 18.79
CA LEU A 748 19.23 12.87 19.41
C LEU A 748 20.65 12.75 18.85
N MET A 749 21.03 11.60 18.29
CA MET A 749 22.35 11.39 17.67
C MET A 749 22.53 12.17 16.37
N VAL A 750 21.47 12.70 15.76
CA VAL A 750 21.55 13.47 14.52
C VAL A 750 21.41 14.96 14.78
N ARG A 751 22.27 15.75 14.14
CA ARG A 751 22.23 17.22 14.23
C ARG A 751 20.86 17.74 13.81
N GLY A 752 20.15 18.34 14.76
CA GLY A 752 18.81 18.87 14.54
C GLY A 752 17.67 17.90 14.82
N GLY A 753 17.94 16.63 15.13
CA GLY A 753 16.95 15.55 15.26
C GLY A 753 16.10 15.55 16.54
N LEU A 754 15.93 16.73 17.17
CA LEU A 754 15.17 16.86 18.41
C LEU A 754 13.67 16.60 18.18
N ASP A 755 13.14 17.01 17.04
CA ASP A 755 11.75 16.73 16.67
C ASP A 755 11.52 15.23 16.42
N GLU A 756 12.44 14.51 15.77
CA GLU A 756 12.35 13.04 15.67
C GLU A 756 12.47 12.36 17.04
N ALA A 757 13.34 12.84 17.93
CA ALA A 757 13.48 12.27 19.27
C ALA A 757 12.18 12.41 20.10
N ILE A 758 11.54 13.57 20.06
CA ILE A 758 10.27 13.81 20.77
C ILE A 758 9.10 13.10 20.08
N ASN A 759 9.18 12.88 18.76
CA ASN A 759 8.24 12.04 18.03
C ASN A 759 8.35 10.56 18.47
N ALA A 760 9.57 10.08 18.70
CA ALA A 760 9.81 8.73 19.18
C ALA A 760 9.31 8.54 20.63
N ASN A 761 9.90 9.27 21.58
CA ASN A 761 9.48 9.26 22.98
C ASN A 761 9.78 10.60 23.67
N ILE A 762 8.74 11.37 23.96
CA ILE A 762 8.83 12.70 24.60
C ILE A 762 9.46 12.67 26.00
N LEU A 763 9.38 11.54 26.73
CA LEU A 763 9.89 11.44 28.09
C LEU A 763 11.41 11.51 28.16
N VAL A 764 12.13 11.35 27.04
CA VAL A 764 13.59 11.59 26.98
C VAL A 764 13.94 13.02 27.43
N ALA A 765 13.07 13.99 27.16
CA ALA A 765 13.25 15.39 27.52
C ALA A 765 12.78 15.73 28.94
N SER A 766 12.19 14.77 29.67
CA SER A 766 11.51 15.03 30.95
C SER A 766 12.43 15.62 32.02
N HIS A 767 13.65 15.10 32.15
CA HIS A 767 14.61 15.53 33.16
C HIS A 767 14.99 17.02 32.98
N GLU A 768 15.21 17.44 31.74
CA GLU A 768 15.62 18.79 31.44
C GLU A 768 14.42 19.76 31.41
N ALA A 769 13.26 19.30 30.93
CA ALA A 769 12.01 20.04 31.01
C ALA A 769 11.61 20.32 32.47
N ALA A 770 11.73 19.32 33.35
CA ALA A 770 11.51 19.46 34.79
C ALA A 770 12.51 20.44 35.42
N ARG A 771 13.81 20.30 35.10
CA ARG A 771 14.86 21.21 35.57
C ARG A 771 14.63 22.66 35.17
N ARG A 772 14.17 22.91 33.93
CA ARG A 772 13.91 24.25 33.37
C ARG A 772 12.51 24.80 33.67
N GLY A 773 11.62 24.00 34.24
CA GLY A 773 10.24 24.42 34.55
C GLY A 773 9.35 24.60 33.31
N MET A 774 9.57 23.82 32.25
CA MET A 774 8.76 23.89 31.04
C MET A 774 7.44 23.11 31.22
N PRO A 775 6.25 23.72 31.04
CA PRO A 775 5.00 22.98 31.05
C PRO A 775 4.84 22.08 29.80
N PRO A 776 4.27 20.87 29.93
CA PRO A 776 4.18 19.90 28.84
C PRO A 776 3.20 20.30 27.73
N ILE A 777 2.04 20.86 28.07
CA ILE A 777 0.99 21.22 27.09
C ILE A 777 1.50 22.27 26.11
N TYR A 778 1.41 22.00 24.80
CA TYR A 778 1.74 22.95 23.75
C TYR A 778 0.70 24.07 23.66
N ARG A 779 1.17 25.33 23.64
CA ARG A 779 0.33 26.50 23.39
C ARG A 779 0.97 27.37 22.31
N ALA A 780 0.16 27.82 21.36
CA ALA A 780 0.61 28.76 20.34
C ALA A 780 1.10 30.07 20.99
N SER A 781 2.10 30.70 20.37
CA SER A 781 2.63 31.98 20.87
C SER A 781 1.55 33.07 20.78
N LEU A 782 1.21 33.69 21.92
CA LEU A 782 0.32 34.86 21.96
C LEU A 782 0.81 35.98 21.05
N LEU A 783 2.14 36.18 21.00
CA LEU A 783 2.77 37.18 20.15
C LEU A 783 2.46 36.96 18.67
N ASN A 784 2.42 35.69 18.21
CA ASN A 784 2.08 35.40 16.82
C ASN A 784 0.61 35.73 16.53
N THR A 785 -0.29 35.45 17.48
CA THR A 785 -1.71 35.83 17.36
C THR A 785 -1.87 37.35 17.29
N ILE A 786 -1.16 38.08 18.15
CA ILE A 786 -1.16 39.55 18.18
C ILE A 786 -0.61 40.12 16.88
N PHE A 787 0.53 39.61 16.37
CA PHE A 787 1.12 40.05 15.12
C PHE A 787 0.17 39.85 13.93
N HIS A 788 -0.48 38.68 13.84
CA HIS A 788 -1.45 38.43 12.79
C HIS A 788 -2.66 39.36 12.84
N LEU A 789 -3.08 39.78 14.04
CA LEU A 789 -4.30 40.58 14.24
C LEU A 789 -4.04 42.10 14.18
N LEU A 790 -2.96 42.58 14.80
CA LEU A 790 -2.64 44.01 14.91
C LEU A 790 -1.66 44.52 13.85
N VAL A 791 -0.90 43.65 13.19
CA VAL A 791 0.07 44.08 12.16
C VAL A 791 -0.41 43.66 10.77
N LEU A 792 -0.59 42.36 10.53
CA LEU A 792 -0.90 41.85 9.19
C LEU A 792 -2.24 42.36 8.63
N ILE A 793 -3.30 42.30 9.46
CA ILE A 793 -4.65 42.70 9.03
C ILE A 793 -4.70 44.18 8.64
N PRO A 794 -4.21 45.13 9.47
CA PRO A 794 -4.13 46.53 9.08
C PRO A 794 -3.27 46.78 7.83
N THR A 795 -2.14 46.08 7.65
CA THR A 795 -1.32 46.25 6.45
C THR A 795 -2.04 45.87 5.16
N TRP A 796 -2.92 44.86 5.15
CA TRP A 796 -3.72 44.52 3.97
C TRP A 796 -4.77 45.57 3.64
N ILE A 797 -5.36 46.18 4.66
CA ILE A 797 -6.31 47.28 4.49
C ILE A 797 -5.60 48.49 3.87
N VAL A 798 -4.42 48.85 4.37
CA VAL A 798 -3.60 49.95 3.81
C VAL A 798 -3.21 49.66 2.35
N LEU A 799 -2.80 48.43 2.05
CA LEU A 799 -2.46 48.03 0.68
C LEU A 799 -3.67 48.11 -0.27
N GLY A 800 -4.85 47.76 0.23
CA GLY A 800 -6.12 47.92 -0.48
C GLY A 800 -6.48 49.36 -0.78
N ILE A 801 -6.30 50.26 0.19
CA ILE A 801 -6.50 51.70 0.04
C ILE A 801 -5.56 52.26 -1.03
N TYR A 802 -4.29 51.84 -1.03
CA TYR A 802 -3.31 52.24 -2.05
C TYR A 802 -3.72 51.80 -3.46
N VAL A 803 -4.09 50.53 -3.66
CA VAL A 803 -4.55 50.03 -4.97
C VAL A 803 -5.86 50.70 -5.42
N SER A 804 -6.74 51.03 -4.46
CA SER A 804 -7.96 51.78 -4.73
C SER A 804 -7.68 53.19 -5.27
N GLN A 805 -6.55 53.81 -4.91
CA GLN A 805 -6.16 55.13 -5.40
C GLN A 805 -5.54 55.09 -6.80
N GLU A 806 -4.76 54.05 -7.11
CA GLU A 806 -4.02 53.94 -8.39
C GLU A 806 -4.85 53.34 -9.54
N VAL A 807 -5.67 52.32 -9.28
CA VAL A 807 -6.33 51.55 -10.35
C VAL A 807 -7.86 51.65 -10.29
N GLY A 808 -8.44 51.66 -9.09
CA GLY A 808 -9.88 51.87 -8.88
C GLY A 808 -10.47 51.13 -7.66
N GLN A 809 -11.62 51.62 -7.17
CA GLN A 809 -12.26 51.13 -5.93
C GLN A 809 -12.60 49.63 -5.95
N GLY A 810 -13.12 49.14 -7.08
CA GLY A 810 -13.47 47.71 -7.23
C GLY A 810 -12.25 46.80 -7.12
N GLN A 811 -11.12 47.19 -7.70
CA GLN A 811 -9.87 46.41 -7.63
C GLN A 811 -9.25 46.47 -6.23
N GLY A 812 -9.33 47.61 -5.54
CA GLY A 812 -8.89 47.73 -4.13
C GLY A 812 -9.62 46.75 -3.21
N ILE A 813 -10.96 46.64 -3.32
CA ILE A 813 -11.77 45.70 -2.52
C ILE A 813 -11.39 44.25 -2.83
N VAL A 814 -11.23 43.90 -4.11
CA VAL A 814 -10.85 42.55 -4.53
C VAL A 814 -9.49 42.15 -3.96
N VAL A 815 -8.50 43.05 -3.98
CA VAL A 815 -7.17 42.78 -3.42
C VAL A 815 -7.24 42.51 -1.91
N VAL A 816 -7.97 43.33 -1.16
CA VAL A 816 -8.17 43.14 0.28
C VAL A 816 -8.84 41.80 0.57
N ALA A 817 -9.96 41.50 -0.10
CA ALA A 817 -10.67 40.23 0.07
C ALA A 817 -9.79 39.02 -0.24
N THR A 818 -8.99 39.09 -1.30
CA THR A 818 -8.07 38.02 -1.72
C THR A 818 -6.97 37.81 -0.69
N LEU A 819 -6.34 38.88 -0.18
CA LEU A 819 -5.29 38.80 0.82
C LEU A 819 -5.81 38.25 2.17
N PHE A 820 -7.02 38.65 2.58
CA PHE A 820 -7.68 38.06 3.74
C PHE A 820 -7.95 36.56 3.52
N MET A 821 -8.51 36.16 2.37
CA MET A 821 -8.72 34.75 2.05
C MET A 821 -7.41 33.94 2.08
N LEU A 822 -6.33 34.47 1.50
CA LEU A 822 -5.01 33.83 1.52
C LEU A 822 -4.45 33.71 2.94
N GLN A 823 -4.60 34.74 3.78
CA GLN A 823 -4.13 34.70 5.17
C GLN A 823 -4.94 33.69 6.01
N PHE A 824 -6.26 33.70 5.92
CA PHE A 824 -7.13 32.77 6.65
C PHE A 824 -6.93 31.32 6.14
N GLY A 825 -6.88 31.15 4.82
CA GLY A 825 -6.57 29.88 4.16
C GLY A 825 -5.21 29.33 4.57
N GLY A 826 -4.16 30.16 4.52
CA GLY A 826 -2.81 29.79 4.94
C GLY A 826 -2.71 29.43 6.42
N LYS A 827 -3.41 30.15 7.31
CA LYS A 827 -3.47 29.82 8.75
C LYS A 827 -4.19 28.50 9.00
N ARG A 828 -5.31 28.25 8.30
CA ARG A 828 -6.07 26.98 8.39
C ARG A 828 -5.25 25.82 7.82
N PHE A 829 -4.59 26.02 6.68
CA PHE A 829 -3.72 25.03 6.05
C PHE A 829 -2.53 24.67 6.92
N ASN A 830 -1.83 25.66 7.50
CA ASN A 830 -0.73 25.40 8.44
C ASN A 830 -1.19 24.62 9.68
N ARG A 831 -2.37 24.92 10.22
CA ARG A 831 -2.97 24.13 11.31
C ARG A 831 -3.29 22.71 10.88
N GLN A 832 -3.83 22.51 9.68
CA GLN A 832 -4.08 21.18 9.13
C GLN A 832 -2.77 20.40 8.93
N GLN A 833 -1.72 21.02 8.40
CA GLN A 833 -0.41 20.38 8.26
C GLN A 833 0.23 19.96 9.59
N GLN A 834 -0.02 20.70 10.68
CA GLN A 834 0.43 20.32 12.02
C GLN A 834 -0.25 19.05 12.54
N ARG A 835 -1.49 18.80 12.12
CA ARG A 835 -2.26 17.59 12.49
C ARG A 835 -1.88 16.36 11.66
N VAL A 836 -1.06 16.49 10.64
CA VAL A 836 -0.62 15.34 9.83
C VAL A 836 0.48 14.60 10.59
N ILE A 837 0.17 13.37 10.99
CA ILE A 837 1.11 12.45 11.67
C ILE A 837 2.11 11.93 10.64
N ARG A 838 3.41 12.07 10.95
CA ARG A 838 4.52 11.54 10.15
C ARG A 838 5.67 11.19 11.06
N HIS A 839 6.46 10.18 10.68
CA HIS A 839 7.72 9.90 11.38
C HIS A 839 8.72 11.05 11.27
N ARG A 840 8.87 11.63 10.07
CA ARG A 840 9.80 12.73 9.78
C ARG A 840 9.10 14.02 9.40
N ASP A 841 9.74 15.13 9.71
CA ASP A 841 9.31 16.50 9.37
C ASP A 841 7.89 16.84 9.82
N GLN A 842 7.44 16.25 10.93
CA GLN A 842 6.12 16.54 11.47
C GLN A 842 6.08 17.97 12.01
N LYS A 843 5.26 18.81 11.38
CA LYS A 843 5.22 20.26 11.66
C LYS A 843 4.86 20.60 13.10
N ALA A 844 4.00 19.81 13.75
CA ALA A 844 3.70 19.98 15.18
C ALA A 844 4.94 19.77 16.06
N LEU A 845 5.74 18.73 15.77
CA LEU A 845 6.91 18.37 16.57
C LEU A 845 8.06 19.35 16.35
N ILE A 846 8.21 19.86 15.14
CA ILE A 846 9.13 20.99 14.85
C ILE A 846 8.74 22.24 15.66
N ALA A 847 7.43 22.53 15.77
CA ALA A 847 6.97 23.68 16.55
C ALA A 847 7.19 23.46 18.06
N TYR A 848 6.98 22.22 18.52
CA TYR A 848 7.22 21.81 19.90
C TYR A 848 8.72 21.84 20.26
N SER A 849 9.60 21.36 19.37
CA SER A 849 11.06 21.41 19.56
C SER A 849 11.58 22.85 19.58
N LYS A 850 11.05 23.74 18.72
CA LYS A 850 11.31 25.19 18.79
C LYS A 850 10.88 25.80 20.12
N ARG A 851 9.77 25.33 20.71
CA ARG A 851 9.35 25.75 22.05
C ARG A 851 10.31 25.26 23.13
N MET A 852 10.72 23.99 23.10
CA MET A 852 11.72 23.46 24.03
C MET A 852 13.02 24.30 24.01
N LYS A 853 13.52 24.62 22.81
CA LYS A 853 14.69 25.50 22.65
C LYS A 853 14.49 26.89 23.28
N ARG A 854 13.30 27.49 23.19
CA ARG A 854 12.98 28.77 23.86
C ARG A 854 13.01 28.66 25.40
N PHE A 855 12.62 27.52 25.96
CA PHE A 855 12.73 27.22 27.38
C PHE A 855 14.14 26.74 27.80
N LYS A 856 15.12 26.74 26.88
CA LYS A 856 16.48 26.20 27.09
C LYS A 856 16.47 24.73 27.49
N VAL A 857 15.53 23.97 26.94
CA VAL A 857 15.44 22.50 27.01
C VAL A 857 16.03 21.97 25.71
N GLN A 858 17.22 21.37 25.79
CA GLN A 858 18.00 20.76 24.73
C GLN A 858 18.54 19.39 25.19
N PRO A 859 17.73 18.31 25.13
CA PRO A 859 18.20 17.00 25.50
C PRO A 859 19.25 16.57 24.48
N GLU A 860 20.40 16.16 24.95
CA GLU A 860 21.57 15.77 24.16
C GLU A 860 22.19 14.52 24.79
N ARG A 861 22.94 13.74 24.01
CA ARG A 861 23.64 12.56 24.54
C ARG A 861 24.49 12.91 25.78
N ALA A 862 25.10 14.09 25.78
CA ALA A 862 25.95 14.56 26.88
C ALA A 862 25.20 14.88 28.18
N ASN A 863 23.87 15.00 28.17
CA ASN A 863 23.07 15.34 29.36
C ASN A 863 22.09 14.25 29.82
N ILE A 864 22.00 13.15 29.09
CA ILE A 864 21.18 11.98 29.41
C ILE A 864 22.06 10.90 30.08
N PRO A 865 21.56 10.17 31.09
CA PRO A 865 22.28 9.04 31.66
C PRO A 865 22.70 8.01 30.61
N VAL A 866 23.86 7.41 30.79
CA VAL A 866 24.30 6.32 29.89
C VAL A 866 23.35 5.14 29.99
N GLY A 867 23.05 4.52 28.85
CA GLY A 867 22.17 3.35 28.77
C GLY A 867 20.68 3.65 28.81
N THR A 868 20.25 4.92 28.76
CA THR A 868 18.82 5.30 28.68
C THR A 868 18.11 4.65 27.49
N HIS A 869 18.79 4.44 26.35
CA HIS A 869 18.24 3.80 25.16
C HIS A 869 17.92 2.30 25.32
N LEU A 870 18.43 1.65 26.38
CA LEU A 870 18.16 0.22 26.68
C LEU A 870 16.94 0.02 27.58
N LEU A 871 16.53 1.08 28.30
CA LEU A 871 15.52 1.00 29.35
C LEU A 871 14.27 1.82 29.03
N LEU A 872 14.42 2.99 28.40
CA LEU A 872 13.33 3.91 28.13
C LEU A 872 12.37 3.33 27.09
N SER A 873 11.13 3.09 27.50
CA SER A 873 10.03 2.65 26.63
C SER A 873 8.84 3.61 26.70
N GLY A 874 8.03 3.64 25.64
CA GLY A 874 6.82 4.46 25.53
C GLY A 874 5.55 3.67 25.88
N MET A 875 4.53 3.80 25.03
CA MET A 875 3.31 2.99 25.13
C MET A 875 3.64 1.55 24.76
N LEU A 876 3.19 0.62 25.61
CA LEU A 876 3.44 -0.81 25.47
C LEU A 876 2.15 -1.50 25.04
N VAL A 877 2.26 -2.43 24.10
CA VAL A 877 1.16 -3.29 23.64
C VAL A 877 1.62 -4.74 23.67
N THR A 878 0.68 -5.69 23.68
CA THR A 878 1.00 -7.12 23.60
C THR A 878 0.57 -7.71 22.26
N VAL A 879 1.37 -8.64 21.77
CA VAL A 879 1.01 -9.53 20.65
C VAL A 879 1.41 -10.94 21.06
N ASN A 880 0.43 -11.84 21.18
CA ASN A 880 0.59 -13.20 21.69
C ASN A 880 1.32 -13.22 23.05
N GLY A 881 1.04 -12.24 23.92
CA GLY A 881 1.70 -12.08 25.23
C GLY A 881 3.12 -11.50 25.20
N VAL A 882 3.68 -11.20 24.02
CA VAL A 882 4.97 -10.52 23.86
C VAL A 882 4.77 -9.02 23.96
N VAL A 883 5.50 -8.36 24.86
CA VAL A 883 5.40 -6.91 25.10
C VAL A 883 6.24 -6.14 24.08
N LEU A 884 5.62 -5.17 23.39
CA LEU A 884 6.23 -4.39 22.31
C LEU A 884 6.05 -2.88 22.54
N ASP A 885 7.05 -2.09 22.16
CA ASP A 885 7.06 -0.63 22.34
C ASP A 885 6.65 0.13 21.07
N VAL A 886 5.61 0.96 21.19
CA VAL A 886 5.07 1.82 20.12
C VAL A 886 5.57 3.27 20.23
N GLY A 887 6.34 3.58 21.28
CA GLY A 887 6.85 4.92 21.59
C GLY A 887 5.78 5.82 22.22
N LEU A 888 6.18 7.00 22.68
CA LEU A 888 5.27 8.01 23.26
C LEU A 888 5.46 9.36 22.55
N PRO A 889 4.72 9.62 21.46
CA PRO A 889 4.95 10.81 20.66
C PRO A 889 4.51 12.09 21.37
N GLY A 890 5.25 13.18 21.15
CA GLY A 890 4.98 14.45 21.84
C GLY A 890 3.65 15.13 21.53
N TRP A 891 2.96 14.79 20.44
CA TRP A 891 1.61 15.30 20.19
C TRP A 891 0.56 14.76 21.16
N MET A 892 0.87 13.70 21.92
CA MET A 892 -0.01 13.22 22.99
C MET A 892 -0.25 14.26 24.09
N THR A 893 0.55 15.32 24.12
CA THR A 893 0.29 16.50 24.97
C THR A 893 -1.05 17.19 24.66
N GLU A 894 -1.64 16.99 23.47
CA GLU A 894 -2.98 17.47 23.12
C GLU A 894 -4.10 16.76 23.91
N ARG A 895 -3.87 15.52 24.40
CA ARG A 895 -4.84 14.77 25.22
C ARG A 895 -4.75 15.09 26.72
N LEU A 896 -3.80 15.94 27.13
CA LEU A 896 -3.65 16.29 28.55
C LEU A 896 -4.78 17.25 28.99
N PRO A 897 -5.30 17.09 30.22
CA PRO A 897 -6.26 18.04 30.77
C PRO A 897 -5.64 19.43 30.92
N ARG A 898 -6.45 20.48 30.73
CA ARG A 898 -5.99 21.87 30.77
C ARG A 898 -5.77 22.36 32.20
N ASP A 899 -4.57 22.14 32.71
CA ASP A 899 -4.16 22.70 34.00
C ASP A 899 -3.83 24.20 33.94
N SER A 900 -3.99 24.88 35.08
CA SER A 900 -3.47 26.23 35.27
C SER A 900 -1.94 26.24 35.17
N GLU A 901 -1.38 27.12 34.34
CA GLU A 901 0.09 27.21 34.18
C GLU A 901 0.82 27.52 35.48
N LYS A 902 0.16 28.25 36.40
CA LYS A 902 0.76 28.64 37.68
C LYS A 902 1.00 27.43 38.58
N SER A 903 0.05 26.50 38.65
CA SER A 903 0.17 25.29 39.48
C SER A 903 1.24 24.34 38.92
N VAL A 904 1.25 24.15 37.60
CA VAL A 904 2.25 23.32 36.91
C VAL A 904 3.66 23.86 37.14
N LYS A 905 3.88 25.17 36.93
CA LYS A 905 5.19 25.80 37.16
C LYS A 905 5.63 25.70 38.63
N ALA A 906 4.72 25.85 39.59
CA ALA A 906 5.04 25.69 41.00
C ALA A 906 5.50 24.26 41.34
N ARG A 907 4.83 23.23 40.80
CA ARG A 907 5.23 21.82 40.95
C ARG A 907 6.60 21.57 40.35
N LEU A 908 6.84 22.01 39.11
CA LEU A 908 8.13 21.83 38.43
C LEU A 908 9.28 22.56 39.15
N LYS A 909 9.02 23.74 39.74
CA LYS A 909 10.02 24.46 40.55
C LYS A 909 10.44 23.66 41.78
N ARG A 910 9.50 22.99 42.47
CA ARG A 910 9.80 22.10 43.61
C ARG A 910 10.65 20.90 43.17
N GLN A 911 10.29 20.27 42.05
CA GLN A 911 11.01 19.14 41.48
C GLN A 911 12.42 19.53 41.03
N SER A 912 12.58 20.67 40.34
CA SER A 912 13.88 21.20 39.94
C SER A 912 14.80 21.46 41.14
N LYS A 913 14.25 22.01 42.25
CA LYS A 913 14.99 22.19 43.50
C LYS A 913 15.44 20.85 44.09
N ALA A 914 14.59 19.83 44.08
CA ALA A 914 14.96 18.49 44.53
C ALA A 914 16.09 17.88 43.67
N MET A 915 15.96 17.95 42.34
CA MET A 915 17.00 17.47 41.40
C MET A 915 18.33 18.20 41.57
N SER A 916 18.31 19.50 41.87
CA SER A 916 19.54 20.28 42.05
C SER A 916 20.35 19.87 43.28
N LYS A 917 19.71 19.27 44.30
CA LYS A 917 20.36 18.82 45.54
C LYS A 917 21.08 17.47 45.37
N SER A 918 20.61 16.61 44.47
CA SER A 918 21.17 15.27 44.29
C SER A 918 22.31 15.24 43.26
N ARG A 919 23.18 14.23 43.40
CA ARG A 919 24.33 14.01 42.53
C ARG A 919 23.90 13.73 41.08
N PRO A 920 24.55 14.32 40.06
CA PRO A 920 24.25 13.99 38.68
C PRO A 920 24.56 12.51 38.35
N PRO A 921 23.75 11.86 37.48
CA PRO A 921 24.06 10.53 36.95
C PRO A 921 25.34 10.53 36.12
N ARG A 922 25.82 9.34 35.76
CA ARG A 922 26.91 9.19 34.81
C ARG A 922 26.39 9.44 33.39
N LEU A 923 27.08 10.32 32.66
CA LEU A 923 26.70 10.77 31.31
C LEU A 923 27.60 10.21 30.20
N GLN A 924 28.76 9.65 30.55
CA GLN A 924 29.72 9.08 29.61
C GLN A 924 30.10 7.65 29.99
N PRO A 925 30.33 6.76 29.00
CA PRO A 925 30.79 5.40 29.25
C PRO A 925 32.15 5.38 29.98
N LEU A 926 32.51 4.25 30.57
CA LEU A 926 33.80 4.05 31.21
C LEU A 926 34.89 3.85 30.14
N GLY A 927 36.08 4.38 30.41
CA GLY A 927 37.25 4.12 29.55
C GLY A 927 37.73 2.67 29.66
N GLU A 928 38.55 2.25 28.71
CA GLU A 928 39.12 0.91 28.72
C GLU A 928 39.95 0.68 30.00
N GLY A 929 39.70 -0.45 30.67
CA GLY A 929 40.40 -0.82 31.91
C GLY A 929 40.20 0.15 33.08
N TRP A 930 39.18 1.02 33.02
CA TRP A 930 38.95 2.07 34.04
C TRP A 930 38.85 1.54 35.47
N TRP A 931 38.25 0.36 35.63
CA TRP A 931 38.06 -0.31 36.93
C TRP A 931 39.36 -0.84 37.54
N LEU A 932 40.42 -1.07 36.75
CA LEU A 932 41.71 -1.57 37.25
C LEU A 932 42.43 -0.54 38.13
N LYS A 933 42.09 0.75 37.95
CA LYS A 933 42.73 1.87 38.64
C LYS A 933 41.99 2.29 39.92
N ARG A 934 40.95 1.57 40.34
CA ARG A 934 40.08 1.95 41.47
C ARG A 934 40.04 0.85 42.54
N PRO A 935 40.04 1.22 43.83
CA PRO A 935 39.94 0.25 44.91
C PRO A 935 38.63 -0.55 44.77
N LYS A 936 38.69 -1.83 45.13
CA LYS A 936 37.49 -2.66 45.30
C LYS A 936 36.71 -2.17 46.52
N GLU A 937 35.39 -2.31 46.47
CA GLU A 937 34.55 -2.05 47.65
C GLU A 937 34.65 -3.18 48.66
N ASP A 938 34.33 -2.88 49.91
CA ASP A 938 34.26 -3.89 50.97
C ASP A 938 33.21 -4.96 50.65
N GLY A 939 33.63 -6.23 50.66
CA GLY A 939 32.80 -7.37 50.31
C GLY A 939 32.62 -7.63 48.80
N ALA A 940 33.44 -7.00 47.94
CA ALA A 940 33.42 -7.23 46.48
C ALA A 940 33.88 -8.63 46.04
N ASP A 941 34.33 -9.48 46.97
CA ASP A 941 34.67 -10.88 46.70
C ASP A 941 33.42 -11.77 46.55
N VAL A 942 32.28 -11.33 47.11
CA VAL A 942 30.97 -11.96 46.92
C VAL A 942 30.25 -11.31 45.72
N PRO A 943 29.56 -12.09 44.87
CA PRO A 943 28.75 -11.55 43.79
C PRO A 943 27.79 -10.44 44.25
N ALA A 944 27.67 -9.37 43.46
CA ALA A 944 26.94 -8.19 43.87
C ALA A 944 25.45 -8.43 44.17
N LEU A 945 24.78 -9.27 43.38
CA LEU A 945 23.36 -9.59 43.58
C LEU A 945 23.13 -10.47 44.80
N GLU A 946 24.09 -11.35 45.13
CA GLU A 946 24.05 -12.11 46.38
C GLU A 946 24.18 -11.18 47.59
N ARG A 947 25.05 -10.17 47.52
CA ARG A 947 25.21 -9.14 48.56
C ARG A 947 23.97 -8.25 48.73
N LEU A 948 23.31 -7.85 47.63
CA LEU A 948 22.21 -6.87 47.65
C LEU A 948 20.81 -7.49 47.82
N ILE A 949 20.60 -8.72 47.34
CA ILE A 949 19.30 -9.41 47.33
C ILE A 949 19.34 -10.73 48.10
N GLY A 950 20.45 -11.47 48.03
CA GLY A 950 20.58 -12.84 48.53
C GLY A 950 20.27 -13.91 47.47
N ALA A 951 20.10 -15.16 47.91
CA ALA A 951 19.96 -16.34 47.03
C ALA A 951 18.77 -16.28 46.04
N VAL A 952 17.74 -15.47 46.34
CA VAL A 952 16.56 -15.29 45.48
C VAL A 952 16.93 -14.78 44.09
N ALA A 953 18.01 -14.00 43.96
CA ALA A 953 18.48 -13.47 42.68
C ALA A 953 18.96 -14.54 41.67
N TYR A 954 19.15 -15.79 42.11
CA TYR A 954 19.68 -16.88 41.28
C TYR A 954 18.66 -18.01 41.03
N ARG A 955 17.41 -17.85 41.47
CA ARG A 955 16.36 -18.86 41.27
C ARG A 955 16.17 -19.17 39.78
N GLY A 956 16.25 -20.45 39.41
CA GLY A 956 16.04 -20.92 38.04
C GLY A 956 17.19 -20.65 37.05
N ARG A 957 18.19 -19.85 37.44
CA ARG A 957 19.29 -19.47 36.55
C ARG A 957 20.22 -20.63 36.15
N PRO A 958 20.59 -21.57 37.03
CA PRO A 958 21.39 -22.72 36.60
C PRO A 958 20.71 -23.56 35.51
N GLN A 959 19.39 -23.75 35.63
CA GLN A 959 18.59 -24.44 34.61
C GLN A 959 18.50 -23.63 33.31
N TYR A 960 18.39 -22.31 33.41
CA TYR A 960 18.39 -21.40 32.27
C TYR A 960 19.69 -21.51 31.45
N ILE A 961 20.85 -21.47 32.10
CA ILE A 961 22.16 -21.62 31.45
C ILE A 961 22.32 -23.02 30.83
N GLN A 962 21.86 -24.08 31.53
CA GLN A 962 21.91 -25.45 31.01
C GLN A 962 21.05 -25.63 29.75
N LYS A 963 19.86 -25.01 29.69
CA LYS A 963 19.01 -25.05 28.49
C LYS A 963 19.68 -24.42 27.27
N LYS A 964 20.42 -23.33 27.46
CA LYS A 964 21.14 -22.61 26.38
C LYS A 964 22.40 -23.32 25.90
N THR A 965 23.16 -23.92 26.81
CA THR A 965 24.43 -24.60 26.49
C THR A 965 24.26 -25.93 25.74
N GLY A 966 23.03 -26.38 25.50
CA GLY A 966 22.75 -27.46 24.54
C GLY A 966 23.21 -28.87 24.97
N LYS A 967 23.63 -29.09 26.22
CA LYS A 967 23.86 -30.44 26.75
C LYS A 967 22.53 -31.16 26.83
N LYS A 968 22.24 -31.96 25.79
CA LYS A 968 21.08 -32.84 25.58
C LYS A 968 20.24 -33.08 26.85
N SER A 969 19.27 -32.20 27.09
CA SER A 969 18.05 -32.60 27.78
C SER A 969 17.23 -33.38 26.76
N ALA A 970 17.60 -34.64 26.53
CA ALA A 970 16.68 -35.62 26.00
C ALA A 970 15.62 -35.86 27.07
N ARG A 971 14.44 -35.24 26.94
CA ARG A 971 13.25 -35.52 27.77
C ARG A 971 12.01 -35.34 26.91
N THR A 972 11.47 -36.44 26.36
CA THR A 972 10.43 -37.35 26.92
C THR A 972 9.02 -36.84 26.67
N GLY A 973 8.28 -37.58 25.83
CA GLY A 973 6.84 -37.48 25.66
C GLY A 973 6.42 -36.59 24.49
N PHE A 974 6.43 -37.15 23.27
CA PHE A 974 5.63 -36.60 22.19
C PHE A 974 4.16 -36.60 22.61
N SER A 975 3.65 -35.45 23.04
CA SER A 975 2.21 -35.22 23.09
C SER A 975 1.69 -35.23 21.64
N LYS A 976 0.59 -35.93 21.40
CA LYS A 976 -0.08 -35.92 20.08
C LYS A 976 -0.53 -34.48 19.79
N SER A 977 0.16 -33.87 18.83
CA SER A 977 -0.15 -32.54 18.30
C SER A 977 -1.56 -32.51 17.71
N ARG A 978 -2.37 -31.58 18.22
CA ARG A 978 -3.68 -31.22 17.68
C ARG A 978 -3.52 -29.77 17.22
N ASN A 979 -3.86 -29.46 15.96
CA ASN A 979 -3.97 -28.08 15.52
C ASN A 979 -4.92 -27.35 16.47
N ARG A 980 -4.39 -26.39 17.23
CA ARG A 980 -5.17 -25.56 18.13
C ARG A 980 -5.41 -24.21 17.46
N PRO A 981 -6.66 -23.81 17.19
CA PRO A 981 -6.95 -22.40 16.92
C PRO A 981 -6.49 -21.54 18.10
N VAL A 982 -6.26 -20.24 17.89
CA VAL A 982 -5.86 -19.28 18.95
C VAL A 982 -6.81 -19.35 20.16
N SER A 983 -8.08 -19.68 19.91
CA SER A 983 -9.12 -19.92 20.92
C SER A 983 -8.90 -21.14 21.84
N GLU A 984 -7.98 -22.05 21.52
CA GLU A 984 -7.62 -23.23 22.34
C GLU A 984 -6.25 -23.06 23.04
N ILE A 985 -5.60 -21.90 22.90
CA ILE A 985 -4.39 -21.54 23.66
C ILE A 985 -4.82 -21.15 25.08
N ASN A 986 -4.10 -21.58 26.11
CA ASN A 986 -4.36 -21.13 27.47
C ASN A 986 -3.90 -19.68 27.63
N LEU A 987 -4.80 -18.74 27.34
CA LEU A 987 -4.54 -17.30 27.26
C LEU A 987 -4.03 -16.73 28.59
N ASP A 988 -4.60 -17.17 29.72
CA ASP A 988 -4.18 -16.78 31.08
C ASP A 988 -2.72 -17.14 31.36
N SER A 989 -2.28 -18.34 30.96
CA SER A 989 -0.90 -18.79 31.16
C SER A 989 0.14 -17.96 30.38
N ARG A 990 -0.29 -17.33 29.28
CA ARG A 990 0.55 -16.44 28.45
C ARG A 990 0.43 -14.98 28.85
N GLY A 991 -0.41 -14.64 29.82
CA GLY A 991 -0.67 -13.26 30.23
C GLY A 991 -1.35 -12.44 29.13
N ILE A 992 -2.10 -13.10 28.25
CA ILE A 992 -2.88 -12.45 27.19
C ILE A 992 -4.17 -11.95 27.83
N PRO A 993 -4.53 -10.67 27.65
CA PRO A 993 -5.78 -10.14 28.19
C PRO A 993 -6.99 -10.86 27.59
N THR A 994 -7.91 -11.28 28.46
CA THR A 994 -9.18 -11.91 28.12
C THR A 994 -10.30 -11.20 28.86
N ASN A 995 -11.36 -10.82 28.15
CA ASN A 995 -12.43 -10.04 28.72
C ASN A 995 -13.26 -10.93 29.67
N THR A 996 -13.69 -10.37 30.80
CA THR A 996 -14.54 -11.01 31.81
C THR A 996 -16.02 -11.09 31.39
N ARG A 997 -16.38 -10.59 30.20
CA ARG A 997 -17.70 -10.81 29.59
C ARG A 997 -17.82 -12.27 29.13
N ILE A 998 -18.12 -13.16 30.08
CA ILE A 998 -18.96 -14.33 29.80
C ILE A 998 -20.26 -13.72 29.28
N SER A 999 -20.46 -13.72 27.95
CA SER A 999 -21.72 -13.29 27.39
C SER A 999 -22.83 -14.13 28.05
N GLU A 1000 -23.82 -13.49 28.70
CA GLU A 1000 -24.92 -14.19 29.39
C GLU A 1000 -25.75 -15.10 28.45
N ARG A 1001 -25.45 -15.09 27.14
CA ARG A 1001 -25.97 -16.04 26.14
C ARG A 1001 -25.30 -17.42 26.15
N ALA A 1002 -24.17 -17.59 26.83
CA ALA A 1002 -23.36 -18.80 26.75
C ALA A 1002 -23.96 -20.05 27.43
N ASN A 1003 -25.09 -19.94 28.16
CA ASN A 1003 -25.68 -21.11 28.82
C ASN A 1003 -26.59 -21.98 27.91
N ARG A 1004 -26.54 -21.81 26.57
CA ARG A 1004 -27.38 -22.60 25.63
C ARG A 1004 -26.70 -23.20 24.40
N GLN A 1005 -25.38 -23.18 24.29
CA GLN A 1005 -24.70 -23.92 23.22
C GLN A 1005 -23.80 -25.00 23.81
N GLN A 1006 -24.43 -26.13 24.15
CA GLN A 1006 -23.72 -27.40 24.18
C GLN A 1006 -23.18 -27.72 22.78
N VAL A 1007 -21.86 -27.89 22.72
CA VAL A 1007 -21.03 -28.58 21.72
C VAL A 1007 -21.84 -29.35 20.66
N SER A 1008 -21.88 -28.84 19.42
CA SER A 1008 -22.34 -29.63 18.27
C SER A 1008 -21.17 -30.03 17.38
N ASN A 1009 -20.94 -31.34 17.32
CA ASN A 1009 -19.97 -32.00 16.46
C ASN A 1009 -20.04 -31.56 14.99
N SER A 1010 -18.86 -31.51 14.37
CA SER A 1010 -18.61 -31.31 12.95
C SER A 1010 -19.30 -32.36 12.09
N SER A 1011 -20.28 -31.95 11.28
CA SER A 1011 -20.58 -32.48 9.92
C SER A 1011 -22.01 -32.13 9.48
N ILE A 1012 -22.26 -30.94 8.91
CA ILE A 1012 -23.42 -30.74 8.03
C ILE A 1012 -23.03 -29.79 6.89
N LYS A 1013 -23.24 -30.25 5.65
CA LYS A 1013 -23.22 -29.46 4.42
C LYS A 1013 -24.37 -28.44 4.45
N VAL A 1014 -24.06 -27.17 4.17
CA VAL A 1014 -25.05 -26.09 4.08
C VAL A 1014 -25.81 -26.19 2.75
N GLY A 1015 -27.07 -26.60 2.84
CA GLY A 1015 -28.04 -26.57 1.75
C GLY A 1015 -29.45 -26.43 2.31
N SER A 1016 -30.13 -25.34 1.94
CA SER A 1016 -31.56 -25.05 2.06
C SER A 1016 -32.26 -25.32 3.40
N LYS A 1017 -32.67 -24.26 4.12
CA LYS A 1017 -33.75 -24.35 5.12
C LYS A 1017 -34.98 -23.58 4.64
N ARG A 1018 -36.12 -24.30 4.60
CA ARG A 1018 -37.47 -23.73 4.58
C ARG A 1018 -37.82 -23.18 5.97
N PRO A 1019 -38.68 -22.16 6.10
CA PRO A 1019 -39.15 -21.69 7.41
C PRO A 1019 -40.06 -22.75 8.05
N GLY A 1020 -39.84 -23.03 9.33
CA GLY A 1020 -40.72 -23.90 10.13
C GLY A 1020 -42.00 -23.19 10.56
N PRO A 1021 -43.07 -23.94 10.90
CA PRO A 1021 -44.35 -23.39 11.27
C PRO A 1021 -44.28 -22.93 12.73
N ASN A 1022 -44.14 -21.62 12.94
CA ASN A 1022 -44.56 -20.87 14.14
C ASN A 1022 -43.94 -19.47 14.16
N VAL A 1023 -44.10 -18.73 13.07
CA VAL A 1023 -43.84 -17.29 13.04
C VAL A 1023 -45.19 -16.59 12.87
N ARG A 1024 -45.67 -15.95 13.95
CA ARG A 1024 -46.78 -14.99 13.86
C ARG A 1024 -46.22 -13.69 13.28
N PRO A 1025 -46.85 -13.10 12.24
CA PRO A 1025 -46.43 -11.81 11.71
C PRO A 1025 -46.98 -10.68 12.61
N SER A 1026 -46.09 -9.86 13.18
CA SER A 1026 -46.49 -8.57 13.75
C SER A 1026 -46.32 -7.48 12.70
N THR A 1027 -47.42 -6.80 12.44
CA THR A 1027 -47.66 -5.74 11.47
C THR A 1027 -46.97 -4.41 11.81
N LEU A 1028 -46.49 -3.72 10.76
CA LEU A 1028 -46.56 -2.26 10.48
C LEU A 1028 -46.65 -1.26 11.66
N ARG A 1029 -45.66 -0.34 11.71
CA ARG A 1029 -45.80 1.12 11.93
C ARG A 1029 -44.41 1.76 11.72
N ASP A 1030 -44.18 2.50 10.65
CA ASP A 1030 -44.49 3.92 10.37
C ASP A 1030 -43.81 4.95 11.28
N ALA A 1031 -43.30 5.98 10.60
CA ALA A 1031 -42.44 7.06 11.04
C ALA A 1031 -43.06 8.01 12.09
N SER A 1032 -42.21 8.67 12.89
CA SER A 1032 -42.31 10.09 13.29
C SER A 1032 -41.17 10.52 14.22
N ASN A 1033 -40.99 11.84 14.29
CA ASN A 1033 -39.94 12.65 14.90
C ASN A 1033 -40.02 12.80 16.43
N ASP A 1034 -39.10 13.64 16.93
CA ASP A 1034 -39.08 14.47 18.15
C ASP A 1034 -38.33 13.83 19.34
N GLU A 1035 -37.15 14.39 19.66
CA GLU A 1035 -36.92 15.43 20.69
C GLU A 1035 -37.26 14.89 22.09
N ASP A 1036 -36.24 14.68 22.93
CA ASP A 1036 -36.18 15.30 24.25
C ASP A 1036 -34.82 15.07 24.92
N ASP A 1037 -34.36 16.17 25.52
CA ASP A 1037 -33.29 16.28 26.50
C ASP A 1037 -33.51 15.33 27.68
N ASP A 1038 -32.44 14.85 28.31
CA ASP A 1038 -32.39 14.94 29.77
C ASP A 1038 -30.97 14.91 30.35
N PHE A 1039 -30.72 15.96 31.13
CA PHE A 1039 -29.63 16.13 32.06
C PHE A 1039 -29.72 15.10 33.19
N LEU A 1040 -28.61 14.40 33.48
CA LEU A 1040 -28.38 13.84 34.82
C LEU A 1040 -26.96 14.18 35.28
N SER A 1041 -26.89 15.25 36.07
CA SER A 1041 -25.91 15.40 37.15
C SER A 1041 -25.95 14.19 38.08
N PHE A 1042 -24.84 13.81 38.72
CA PHE A 1042 -24.76 13.71 40.19
C PHE A 1042 -23.31 13.44 40.64
N ASN A 1043 -22.90 14.28 41.60
CA ASN A 1043 -21.96 14.09 42.72
C ASN A 1043 -20.67 13.28 42.54
#